data_AF-A0A7X5D994-F1
#
_entry.id   AF-A0A7X5D994-F1
#
_cell.length_a   1.000
_cell.length_b   1.000
_cell.length_c   1.000
_cell.angle_alpha   90.00
_cell.angle_beta   90.00
_cell.angle_gamma   90.00
#
_symmetry.space_group_name_H-M   'P 1'
#
loop_
_entity.id
_entity.type
_entity.pdbx_description
1 polymer ?
#
loop_
_entity_poly.entity_id
_entity_poly.type
_entity_poly.pdbx_seq_one_letter_code
_entity_poly.pdbx_strand_id
1 'polypeptide(L)'
;MKRRSLLKETMVLARTGDKKGFESFYILTVQDTFGKASALMKDVEKAQELLMDIYLSLYRQAHTLPLEEEDLNDRIEEEIYHQAEKFLGSDMGKIDGEAGYETLSEERAVALWLKFEDLAGLNREEPEEEKNTWISYAYALLKVSITIGLLIVTVALFYKGWQRFIEGDPHAGEEALSTRLETLAETEAETEEEIPLREPGWEQSPDHKLFYVTKEGILADGPIALGKQMLTFSRNGELTMIGPNRETQENGRLSFDETVRYEVKNGDIYMTDPVTGEERCVVRNGHVTRADIRCGKLWYICEYQVPNTSQVKTTLYRADPDGASSEEIYTTNAHLPADGFQITSEWMYFLSNGTLFRRNLEAEHIEFMAQDVEYYFAWEDTAYFMRDRTLEFVSEGEVYSGTEAGFQIERTETGFLLLNMFGEEALEGGTGEVQAGDRLYSLENSMIASVRPAPRRVNDVEYYIEKEGPEQRIYVRDSVGSAMMAVQEGLSVDAICMVEDWLYYSARIARYGDECESQIYRVNLKTMDLEQVGTSFRGFMKNLYYFDNIQAILGEYIPSTADPAQIHGYIANVSVETIDILNDTPVRPEYDGSDMLELVMADRNQVYCLYHRCSYDRESGAMMWESTDALEFELSGFGTGG
;
A
#
# COMPACT_ATOMS: atom_id res chain seq x y z
N MET A 1 0.78 -6.29 21.40
CA MET A 1 -0.20 -6.17 22.51
C MET A 1 -0.13 -7.45 23.36
N LYS A 2 -0.20 -7.41 24.70
CA LYS A 2 -0.09 -8.63 25.54
C LYS A 2 -1.42 -9.40 25.48
N ARG A 3 -1.40 -10.73 25.24
CA ARG A 3 -2.59 -11.63 25.20
C ARG A 3 -3.64 -11.34 26.28
N ARG A 4 -3.18 -10.99 27.49
CA ARG A 4 -4.00 -10.60 28.65
C ARG A 4 -4.87 -9.35 28.45
N SER A 5 -4.39 -8.32 27.75
CA SER A 5 -5.19 -7.12 27.48
C SER A 5 -6.28 -7.41 26.45
N LEU A 6 -5.94 -8.20 25.43
CA LEU A 6 -6.84 -8.58 24.34
C LEU A 6 -7.98 -9.47 24.84
N LEU A 7 -7.69 -10.47 25.69
CA LEU A 7 -8.73 -11.34 26.27
C LEU A 7 -9.73 -10.56 27.12
N LYS A 8 -9.26 -9.61 27.95
CA LYS A 8 -10.12 -8.77 28.78
C LYS A 8 -11.03 -7.86 27.95
N GLU A 9 -10.51 -7.26 26.90
CA GLU A 9 -11.26 -6.40 25.96
C GLU A 9 -12.33 -7.19 25.20
N THR A 10 -11.97 -8.36 24.65
CA THR A 10 -12.92 -9.25 23.97
C THR A 10 -14.02 -9.78 24.89
N MET A 11 -13.71 -9.98 26.19
CA MET A 11 -14.70 -10.37 27.19
C MET A 11 -15.71 -9.29 27.54
N VAL A 12 -15.31 -8.02 27.55
CA VAL A 12 -16.26 -6.91 27.71
C VAL A 12 -17.29 -6.92 26.58
N LEU A 13 -16.84 -7.16 25.35
CA LEU A 13 -17.71 -7.24 24.16
C LEU A 13 -18.59 -8.51 24.16
N ALA A 14 -18.00 -9.69 24.43
CA ALA A 14 -18.76 -10.95 24.48
C ALA A 14 -19.91 -10.91 25.50
N ARG A 15 -19.73 -10.24 26.64
CA ARG A 15 -20.74 -10.09 27.70
C ARG A 15 -21.95 -9.25 27.30
N THR A 16 -21.80 -8.33 26.34
CA THR A 16 -22.90 -7.49 25.83
C THR A 16 -23.71 -8.17 24.74
N GLY A 17 -23.35 -9.41 24.36
CA GLY A 17 -23.96 -10.14 23.26
C GLY A 17 -23.37 -9.78 21.89
N ASP A 18 -22.22 -9.08 21.86
CA ASP A 18 -21.51 -8.84 20.60
C ASP A 18 -20.91 -10.14 20.04
N LYS A 19 -21.30 -10.44 18.79
CA LYS A 19 -20.88 -11.63 18.06
C LYS A 19 -19.36 -11.65 17.84
N LYS A 20 -18.77 -10.52 17.44
CA LYS A 20 -17.33 -10.40 17.16
C LYS A 20 -16.49 -10.53 18.44
N GLY A 21 -17.00 -10.02 19.56
CA GLY A 21 -16.43 -10.22 20.88
C GLY A 21 -16.34 -11.70 21.28
N PHE A 22 -17.43 -12.47 21.06
CA PHE A 22 -17.42 -13.91 21.37
C PHE A 22 -16.60 -14.75 20.38
N GLU A 23 -16.53 -14.35 19.11
CA GLU A 23 -15.63 -14.94 18.10
C GLU A 23 -14.17 -14.78 18.51
N SER A 24 -13.79 -13.57 18.92
CA SER A 24 -12.43 -13.29 19.39
C SER A 24 -12.10 -14.08 20.66
N PHE A 25 -13.07 -14.23 21.57
CA PHE A 25 -12.93 -15.11 22.73
C PHE A 25 -12.69 -16.58 22.35
N TYR A 26 -13.47 -17.10 21.40
CA TYR A 26 -13.29 -18.44 20.88
C TYR A 26 -11.88 -18.62 20.33
N ILE A 27 -11.42 -17.72 19.44
CA ILE A 27 -10.08 -17.78 18.84
C ILE A 27 -8.97 -17.79 19.90
N LEU A 28 -9.10 -16.98 20.95
CA LEU A 28 -8.07 -16.85 21.99
C LEU A 28 -7.99 -18.04 22.96
N THR A 29 -9.04 -18.87 23.02
CA THR A 29 -9.20 -19.93 24.03
C THR A 29 -9.33 -21.34 23.42
N VAL A 30 -9.74 -21.48 22.16
CA VAL A 30 -10.11 -22.76 21.53
C VAL A 30 -9.00 -23.80 21.57
N GLN A 31 -7.76 -23.39 21.37
CA GLN A 31 -6.62 -24.31 21.35
C GLN A 31 -6.40 -24.96 22.73
N ASP A 32 -6.46 -24.17 23.80
CA ASP A 32 -6.28 -24.67 25.17
C ASP A 32 -7.47 -25.54 25.59
N THR A 33 -8.69 -25.07 25.31
CA THR A 33 -9.93 -25.79 25.58
C THR A 33 -9.95 -27.15 24.87
N PHE A 34 -9.53 -27.20 23.60
CA PHE A 34 -9.46 -28.44 22.83
C PHE A 34 -8.34 -29.38 23.31
N GLY A 35 -7.17 -28.85 23.69
CA GLY A 35 -6.09 -29.64 24.27
C GLY A 35 -6.54 -30.38 25.54
N LYS A 36 -7.29 -29.69 26.41
CA LYS A 36 -7.90 -30.28 27.61
C LYS A 36 -9.01 -31.28 27.26
N ALA A 37 -9.90 -30.96 26.32
CA ALA A 37 -10.97 -31.86 25.88
C ALA A 37 -10.44 -33.15 25.23
N SER A 38 -9.38 -33.06 24.42
CA SER A 38 -8.76 -34.22 23.77
C SER A 38 -8.07 -35.15 24.77
N ALA A 39 -7.42 -34.60 25.79
CA ALA A 39 -6.84 -35.38 26.89
C ALA A 39 -7.90 -36.19 27.66
N LEU A 40 -9.13 -35.65 27.80
CA LEU A 40 -10.25 -36.32 28.45
C LEU A 40 -10.88 -37.42 27.58
N MET A 41 -11.09 -37.13 26.29
CA MET A 41 -11.88 -38.00 25.42
C MET A 41 -11.08 -39.12 24.75
N LYS A 42 -9.75 -38.95 24.59
CA LYS A 42 -8.84 -39.88 23.89
C LYS A 42 -9.30 -40.27 22.47
N ASP A 43 -10.22 -39.48 21.91
CA ASP A 43 -10.87 -39.63 20.62
C ASP A 43 -11.15 -38.20 20.12
N VAL A 44 -10.57 -37.88 18.97
CA VAL A 44 -10.57 -36.53 18.39
C VAL A 44 -11.97 -36.09 18.00
N GLU A 45 -12.79 -36.98 17.46
CA GLU A 45 -14.14 -36.66 16.99
C GLU A 45 -15.04 -36.33 18.18
N LYS A 46 -14.93 -37.12 19.25
CA LYS A 46 -15.67 -36.86 20.50
C LYS A 46 -15.16 -35.62 21.24
N ALA A 47 -13.86 -35.32 21.17
CA ALA A 47 -13.31 -34.09 21.71
C ALA A 47 -13.87 -32.85 20.99
N GLN A 48 -14.13 -32.96 19.68
CA GLN A 48 -14.76 -31.88 18.90
C GLN A 48 -16.24 -31.68 19.24
N GLU A 49 -16.99 -32.77 19.45
CA GLU A 49 -18.38 -32.70 19.92
C GLU A 49 -18.44 -32.05 21.31
N LEU A 50 -17.55 -32.47 22.22
CA LEU A 50 -17.45 -31.89 23.56
C LEU A 50 -17.08 -30.39 23.50
N LEU A 51 -16.14 -30.00 22.63
CA LEU A 51 -15.75 -28.60 22.41
C LEU A 51 -16.95 -27.73 22.01
N MET A 52 -17.83 -28.25 21.15
CA MET A 52 -19.05 -27.56 20.71
C MET A 52 -19.98 -27.26 21.90
N ASP A 53 -20.22 -28.27 22.73
CA ASP A 53 -21.09 -28.15 23.90
C ASP A 53 -20.53 -27.16 24.94
N ILE A 54 -19.21 -27.15 25.13
CA ILE A 54 -18.51 -26.18 26.00
C ILE A 54 -18.78 -24.74 25.51
N TYR A 55 -18.49 -24.43 24.24
CA TYR A 55 -18.67 -23.08 23.73
C TYR A 55 -20.13 -22.66 23.63
N LEU A 56 -21.06 -23.58 23.35
CA LEU A 56 -22.50 -23.30 23.43
C LEU A 56 -22.94 -22.94 24.85
N SER A 57 -22.40 -23.63 25.86
CA SER A 57 -22.70 -23.33 27.27
C SER A 57 -22.11 -21.98 27.68
N LEU A 58 -20.84 -21.72 27.35
CA LEU A 58 -20.16 -20.46 27.61
C LEU A 58 -20.85 -19.29 26.91
N TYR A 59 -21.34 -19.48 25.67
CA TYR A 59 -22.07 -18.46 24.93
C TYR A 59 -23.40 -18.09 25.59
N ARG A 60 -24.20 -19.10 25.98
CA ARG A 60 -25.48 -18.89 26.68
C ARG A 60 -25.30 -18.16 28.01
N GLN A 61 -24.14 -18.30 28.62
CA GLN A 61 -23.78 -17.68 29.88
C GLN A 61 -22.74 -16.57 29.72
N ALA A 62 -22.56 -16.02 28.51
CA ALA A 62 -21.48 -15.08 28.23
C ALA A 62 -21.48 -13.90 29.22
N HIS A 63 -22.65 -13.35 29.53
CA HIS A 63 -22.86 -12.27 30.50
C HIS A 63 -22.36 -12.54 31.93
N THR A 64 -22.15 -13.81 32.32
CA THR A 64 -21.65 -14.21 33.65
C THR A 64 -20.16 -14.56 33.67
N LEU A 65 -19.48 -14.55 32.52
CA LEU A 65 -18.05 -14.89 32.45
C LEU A 65 -17.18 -13.85 33.20
N PRO A 66 -16.18 -14.31 33.98
CA PRO A 66 -15.22 -13.42 34.65
C PRO A 66 -14.39 -12.59 33.67
N LEU A 67 -13.98 -11.39 34.08
CA LEU A 67 -13.12 -10.49 33.28
C LEU A 67 -11.62 -10.64 33.61
N GLU A 68 -11.29 -11.25 34.75
CA GLU A 68 -9.92 -11.54 35.13
C GLU A 68 -9.51 -12.91 34.57
N GLU A 69 -8.32 -12.97 33.97
CA GLU A 69 -7.85 -14.14 33.19
C GLU A 69 -7.74 -15.42 34.02
N GLU A 70 -7.33 -15.33 35.29
CA GLU A 70 -7.22 -16.47 36.21
C GLU A 70 -8.61 -17.07 36.50
N ASP A 71 -9.57 -16.23 36.91
CA ASP A 71 -10.96 -16.63 37.15
C ASP A 71 -11.64 -17.15 35.87
N LEU A 72 -11.30 -16.59 34.70
CA LEU A 72 -11.85 -17.01 33.42
C LEU A 72 -11.33 -18.39 33.00
N ASN A 73 -10.04 -18.64 33.18
CA ASN A 73 -9.46 -19.96 32.92
C ASN A 73 -10.07 -21.02 33.85
N ASP A 74 -10.25 -20.69 35.13
CA ASP A 74 -10.95 -21.56 36.08
C ASP A 74 -12.39 -21.85 35.62
N ARG A 75 -13.12 -20.82 35.15
CA ARG A 75 -14.49 -20.98 34.65
C ARG A 75 -14.56 -21.86 33.39
N ILE A 76 -13.63 -21.69 32.45
CA ILE A 76 -13.54 -22.51 31.24
C ILE A 76 -13.23 -23.96 31.64
N GLU A 77 -12.29 -24.16 32.57
CA GLU A 77 -11.90 -25.48 33.04
C GLU A 77 -13.07 -26.20 33.74
N GLU A 78 -13.80 -25.52 34.62
CA GLU A 78 -15.03 -26.04 35.22
C GLU A 78 -16.06 -26.45 34.17
N GLU A 79 -16.21 -25.66 33.10
CA GLU A 79 -17.14 -25.98 32.02
C GLU A 79 -16.70 -27.20 31.19
N ILE A 80 -15.39 -27.35 30.95
CA ILE A 80 -14.82 -28.52 30.28
C ILE A 80 -15.17 -29.80 31.07
N TYR A 81 -14.90 -29.82 32.38
CA TYR A 81 -15.21 -30.98 33.22
C TYR A 81 -16.72 -31.22 33.31
N HIS A 82 -17.52 -30.17 33.47
CA HIS A 82 -18.98 -30.28 33.55
C HIS A 82 -19.58 -30.91 32.27
N GLN A 83 -19.18 -30.45 31.09
CA GLN A 83 -19.65 -31.03 29.84
C GLN A 83 -19.07 -32.43 29.61
N ALA A 84 -17.83 -32.71 30.01
CA ALA A 84 -17.22 -34.04 29.87
C ALA A 84 -17.93 -35.09 30.73
N GLU A 85 -18.26 -34.76 31.99
CA GLU A 85 -19.05 -35.62 32.87
C GLU A 85 -20.44 -35.92 32.30
N LYS A 86 -21.09 -34.89 31.74
CA LYS A 86 -22.38 -35.04 31.07
C LYS A 86 -22.29 -35.93 29.81
N PHE A 87 -21.20 -35.80 29.06
CA PHE A 87 -20.94 -36.56 27.85
C PHE A 87 -20.61 -38.04 28.15
N LEU A 88 -19.86 -38.33 29.22
CA LEU A 88 -19.39 -39.68 29.57
C LEU A 88 -20.25 -40.40 30.62
N GLY A 89 -21.07 -39.68 31.38
CA GLY A 89 -21.96 -40.25 32.40
C GLY A 89 -21.26 -40.73 33.68
N SER A 90 -20.01 -40.33 33.91
CA SER A 90 -19.21 -40.66 35.10
C SER A 90 -18.30 -39.51 35.51
N ASP A 91 -18.04 -39.37 36.81
CA ASP A 91 -17.12 -38.38 37.39
C ASP A 91 -15.70 -38.57 36.82
N MET A 92 -15.19 -37.53 36.16
CA MET A 92 -13.87 -37.50 35.56
C MET A 92 -12.95 -36.75 36.53
N GLY A 93 -12.18 -37.47 37.34
CA GLY A 93 -11.19 -36.86 38.21
C GLY A 93 -10.23 -35.93 37.43
N LYS A 94 -9.80 -34.82 38.05
CA LYS A 94 -8.90 -33.84 37.42
C LYS A 94 -7.66 -34.52 36.83
N ILE A 95 -7.37 -34.23 35.56
CA ILE A 95 -6.15 -34.70 34.91
C ILE A 95 -5.02 -33.72 35.25
N ASP A 96 -4.07 -34.15 36.07
CA ASP A 96 -2.85 -33.39 36.35
C ASP A 96 -1.82 -33.60 35.22
N GLY A 97 -1.66 -32.59 34.35
CA GLY A 97 -0.57 -32.49 33.36
C GLY A 97 -0.99 -32.53 31.88
N GLU A 98 -0.09 -32.08 31.00
CA GLU A 98 -0.29 -31.94 29.53
C GLU A 98 -0.28 -33.27 28.73
N ALA A 99 -0.34 -34.42 29.40
CA ALA A 99 -0.22 -35.72 28.74
C ALA A 99 -1.49 -36.04 27.93
N GLY A 100 -1.36 -36.07 26.59
CA GLY A 100 -2.46 -36.37 25.68
C GLY A 100 -3.14 -35.14 25.07
N TYR A 101 -2.52 -33.96 25.17
CA TYR A 101 -2.98 -32.75 24.47
C TYR A 101 -2.82 -32.94 22.97
N GLU A 102 -3.93 -32.90 22.25
CA GLU A 102 -3.91 -32.75 20.80
C GLU A 102 -4.07 -31.29 20.39
N THR A 103 -3.42 -30.93 19.29
CA THR A 103 -3.53 -29.60 18.69
C THR A 103 -4.68 -29.56 17.69
N LEU A 104 -5.55 -28.56 17.80
CA LEU A 104 -6.58 -28.32 16.79
C LEU A 104 -5.93 -27.59 15.60
N SER A 105 -6.12 -28.09 14.38
CA SER A 105 -5.70 -27.33 13.20
C SER A 105 -6.60 -26.11 13.01
N GLU A 106 -6.04 -25.03 12.50
CA GLU A 106 -6.78 -23.76 12.29
C GLU A 106 -8.01 -23.96 11.39
N GLU A 107 -7.87 -24.74 10.31
CA GLU A 107 -8.99 -25.13 9.43
C GLU A 107 -10.14 -25.81 10.20
N ARG A 108 -9.80 -26.67 11.18
CA ARG A 108 -10.80 -27.38 12.00
C ARG A 108 -11.41 -26.46 13.05
N ALA A 109 -10.65 -25.51 13.60
CA ALA A 109 -11.19 -24.49 14.49
C ALA A 109 -12.20 -23.59 13.77
N VAL A 110 -11.88 -23.13 12.55
CA VAL A 110 -12.82 -22.34 11.74
C VAL A 110 -14.06 -23.14 11.36
N ALA A 111 -13.92 -24.41 10.97
CA ALA A 111 -15.06 -25.26 10.65
C ALA A 111 -15.97 -25.51 11.87
N LEU A 112 -15.40 -25.59 13.07
CA LEU A 112 -16.17 -25.72 14.32
C LEU A 112 -16.85 -24.40 14.69
N TRP A 113 -16.21 -23.25 14.48
CA TRP A 113 -16.84 -21.94 14.66
C TRP A 113 -18.09 -21.78 13.79
N LEU A 114 -18.01 -22.08 12.49
CA LEU A 114 -19.16 -21.99 11.58
C LEU A 114 -20.33 -22.89 12.01
N LYS A 115 -20.03 -24.10 12.49
CA LYS A 115 -21.04 -25.00 13.06
C LYS A 115 -21.64 -24.45 14.35
N PHE A 116 -20.83 -23.85 15.20
CA PHE A 116 -21.28 -23.17 16.41
C PHE A 116 -22.23 -22.01 16.08
N GLU A 117 -21.89 -21.16 15.09
CA GLU A 117 -22.72 -20.03 14.70
C GLU A 117 -24.13 -20.46 14.26
N ASP A 118 -24.20 -21.54 13.48
CA ASP A 118 -25.45 -22.15 13.04
C ASP A 118 -26.28 -22.67 14.24
N LEU A 119 -25.63 -23.41 15.15
CA LEU A 119 -26.28 -23.97 16.36
C LEU A 119 -26.68 -22.91 17.40
N ALA A 120 -25.95 -21.79 17.45
CA ALA A 120 -26.23 -20.66 18.33
C ALA A 120 -27.34 -19.74 17.78
N GLY A 121 -27.82 -19.99 16.56
CA GLY A 121 -28.87 -19.19 15.91
C GLY A 121 -28.39 -17.79 15.52
N LEU A 122 -27.10 -17.64 15.21
CA LEU A 122 -26.45 -16.36 14.86
C LEU A 122 -26.57 -15.97 13.38
N ASN A 123 -27.32 -16.75 12.58
CA ASN A 123 -27.55 -16.49 11.16
C ASN A 123 -28.65 -15.43 10.95
N ARG A 124 -28.26 -14.31 10.34
CA ARG A 124 -29.17 -13.26 9.85
C ARG A 124 -29.33 -13.46 8.34
N GLU A 125 -30.57 -13.62 7.87
CA GLU A 125 -30.91 -13.52 6.45
C GLU A 125 -30.71 -12.08 5.99
N GLU A 126 -29.74 -11.85 5.09
CA GLU A 126 -29.61 -10.64 4.26
C GLU A 126 -29.46 -11.07 2.78
N PRO A 127 -29.93 -10.25 1.82
CA PRO A 127 -30.30 -10.71 0.48
C PRO A 127 -29.09 -11.01 -0.41
N GLU A 128 -29.33 -11.89 -1.41
CA GLU A 128 -28.34 -12.39 -2.36
C GLU A 128 -27.70 -11.27 -3.20
N GLU A 129 -26.43 -10.96 -2.91
CA GLU A 129 -25.43 -10.56 -3.90
C GLU A 129 -24.03 -11.07 -3.49
N GLU A 130 -23.45 -11.83 -4.43
CA GLU A 130 -22.07 -12.34 -4.53
C GLU A 130 -21.43 -13.14 -3.39
N LYS A 131 -21.60 -14.47 -3.49
CA LYS A 131 -20.62 -15.48 -3.07
C LYS A 131 -19.22 -15.12 -3.59
N ASN A 132 -18.30 -14.68 -2.71
CA ASN A 132 -16.85 -14.98 -2.82
C ASN A 132 -16.02 -14.60 -1.58
N THR A 133 -16.56 -14.72 -0.38
CA THR A 133 -15.86 -14.39 0.89
C THR A 133 -15.19 -15.58 1.59
N TRP A 134 -15.00 -16.71 0.89
CA TRP A 134 -14.46 -17.96 1.50
C TRP A 134 -13.08 -18.38 0.97
N ILE A 135 -12.60 -17.80 -0.14
CA ILE A 135 -11.28 -18.12 -0.73
C ILE A 135 -10.18 -17.23 -0.13
N SER A 136 -10.49 -15.98 0.25
CA SER A 136 -9.50 -15.02 0.77
C SER A 136 -8.97 -15.39 2.16
N TYR A 137 -9.83 -15.91 3.06
CA TYR A 137 -9.40 -16.35 4.39
C TYR A 137 -8.63 -17.69 4.36
N ALA A 138 -8.96 -18.59 3.41
CA ALA A 138 -8.26 -19.86 3.22
C ALA A 138 -6.85 -19.69 2.61
N TYR A 139 -6.68 -18.72 1.71
CA TYR A 139 -5.37 -18.43 1.09
C TYR A 139 -4.36 -17.79 2.04
N ALA A 140 -4.82 -16.93 2.97
CA ALA A 140 -3.96 -16.29 3.96
C ALA A 140 -3.35 -17.30 4.96
N LEU A 141 -4.13 -18.30 5.38
CA LEU A 141 -3.67 -19.34 6.31
C LEU A 141 -2.80 -20.42 5.63
N LEU A 142 -3.05 -20.72 4.35
CA LEU A 142 -2.21 -21.61 3.54
C LEU A 142 -0.80 -21.00 3.30
N LYS A 143 -0.69 -19.69 3.08
CA LYS A 143 0.61 -18.97 2.90
C LYS A 143 1.50 -19.08 4.16
N VAL A 144 0.92 -18.99 5.36
CA VAL A 144 1.65 -19.05 6.65
C VAL A 144 2.11 -20.48 6.99
N SER A 145 1.31 -21.49 6.69
CA SER A 145 1.64 -22.89 6.95
C SER A 145 2.70 -23.43 5.97
N ILE A 146 2.71 -22.98 4.72
CA ILE A 146 3.77 -23.28 3.74
C ILE A 146 5.11 -22.64 4.14
N THR A 147 5.10 -21.41 4.67
CA THR A 147 6.32 -20.73 5.12
C THR A 147 6.93 -21.38 6.37
N ILE A 148 6.10 -21.83 7.33
CA ILE A 148 6.59 -22.58 8.50
C ILE A 148 7.13 -23.96 8.09
N GLY A 149 6.47 -24.63 7.14
CA GLY A 149 6.95 -25.89 6.57
C GLY A 149 8.30 -25.76 5.85
N LEU A 150 8.48 -24.69 5.07
CA LEU A 150 9.75 -24.36 4.40
C LEU A 150 10.86 -24.05 5.40
N LEU A 151 10.54 -23.41 6.52
CA LEU A 151 11.49 -23.11 7.60
C LEU A 151 11.97 -24.40 8.31
N ILE A 152 11.07 -25.36 8.54
CA ILE A 152 11.41 -26.66 9.13
C ILE A 152 12.30 -27.49 8.17
N VAL A 153 12.00 -27.45 6.87
CA VAL A 153 12.80 -28.15 5.84
C VAL A 153 14.19 -27.52 5.72
N THR A 154 14.31 -26.19 5.74
CA THR A 154 15.62 -25.50 5.71
C THR A 154 16.44 -25.79 6.96
N VAL A 155 15.85 -25.79 8.16
CA VAL A 155 16.55 -26.20 9.39
C VAL A 155 16.98 -27.67 9.35
N ALA A 156 16.17 -28.57 8.79
CA ALA A 156 16.53 -29.98 8.64
C ALA A 156 17.65 -30.22 7.61
N LEU A 157 17.66 -29.46 6.51
CA LEU A 157 18.74 -29.48 5.51
C LEU A 157 20.03 -28.91 6.08
N PHE A 158 19.94 -27.84 6.90
CA PHE A 158 21.08 -27.27 7.61
C PHE A 158 21.66 -28.23 8.65
N TYR A 159 20.80 -28.93 9.40
CA TYR A 159 21.23 -29.95 10.38
C TYR A 159 21.88 -31.18 9.72
N LYS A 160 21.37 -31.63 8.56
CA LYS A 160 22.00 -32.69 7.75
C LYS A 160 23.32 -32.26 7.12
N GLY A 161 23.42 -31.01 6.67
CA GLY A 161 24.67 -30.42 6.18
C GLY A 161 25.73 -30.32 7.28
N TRP A 162 25.31 -29.92 8.49
CA TRP A 162 26.16 -29.82 9.67
C TRP A 162 26.67 -31.18 10.15
N GLN A 163 25.85 -32.24 10.09
CA GLN A 163 26.31 -33.61 10.40
C GLN A 163 27.35 -34.14 9.39
N ARG A 164 27.21 -33.81 8.09
CA ARG A 164 28.20 -34.18 7.06
C ARG A 164 29.53 -33.43 7.20
N PHE A 165 29.52 -32.24 7.80
CA PHE A 165 30.72 -31.44 8.01
C PHE A 165 31.57 -31.92 9.21
N ILE A 166 30.97 -32.62 10.18
CA ILE A 166 31.67 -33.15 11.36
C ILE A 166 32.32 -34.52 11.11
N GLU A 167 31.88 -35.27 10.09
CA GLU A 167 32.42 -36.60 9.74
C GLU A 167 33.45 -36.60 8.58
N GLY A 168 33.90 -35.43 8.11
CA GLY A 168 34.89 -35.29 7.03
C GLY A 168 36.35 -35.30 7.52
N ASP A 169 37.12 -36.31 7.10
CA ASP A 169 38.52 -36.59 7.42
C ASP A 169 39.51 -35.42 7.13
N PRO A 170 40.46 -35.04 8.02
CA PRO A 170 41.18 -33.76 7.95
C PRO A 170 42.44 -33.69 7.06
N HIS A 171 42.66 -34.60 6.09
CA HIS A 171 43.96 -34.73 5.42
C HIS A 171 43.99 -34.66 3.88
N ALA A 172 42.99 -34.07 3.21
CA ALA A 172 42.97 -33.97 1.74
C ALA A 172 43.56 -32.67 1.14
N GLY A 173 44.15 -31.80 1.97
CA GLY A 173 44.58 -30.44 1.58
C GLY A 173 46.00 -30.30 1.02
N GLU A 174 46.86 -31.32 1.10
CA GLU A 174 48.29 -31.17 0.78
C GLU A 174 48.78 -31.90 -0.49
N GLU A 175 47.96 -32.75 -1.13
CA GLU A 175 48.35 -33.43 -2.39
C GLU A 175 47.81 -32.76 -3.66
N ALA A 176 46.85 -31.83 -3.57
CA ALA A 176 46.25 -31.18 -4.74
C ALA A 176 47.05 -29.96 -5.26
N LEU A 177 48.01 -29.47 -4.48
CA LEU A 177 48.79 -28.26 -4.77
C LEU A 177 50.09 -28.56 -5.53
N SER A 178 50.67 -29.75 -5.36
CA SER A 178 51.87 -30.18 -6.10
C SER A 178 51.55 -30.53 -7.56
N THR A 179 50.39 -31.13 -7.82
CA THR A 179 49.98 -31.57 -9.17
C THR A 179 49.58 -30.39 -10.07
N ARG A 180 49.20 -29.25 -9.47
CA ARG A 180 48.81 -28.01 -10.17
C ARG A 180 49.99 -27.13 -10.59
N LEU A 181 51.18 -27.33 -10.01
CA LEU A 181 52.37 -26.55 -10.32
C LEU A 181 53.19 -27.14 -11.48
N GLU A 182 53.07 -28.44 -11.77
CA GLU A 182 53.73 -29.08 -12.93
C GLU A 182 52.91 -28.97 -14.23
N THR A 183 51.60 -28.73 -14.15
CA THR A 183 50.72 -28.58 -15.32
C THR A 183 50.66 -27.15 -15.86
N LEU A 184 51.17 -26.16 -15.14
CA LEU A 184 51.24 -24.75 -15.57
C LEU A 184 52.48 -24.40 -16.41
N ALA A 185 53.42 -25.34 -16.59
CA ALA A 185 54.71 -25.08 -17.27
C ALA A 185 54.84 -25.74 -18.65
N GLU A 186 53.94 -26.65 -19.02
CA GLU A 186 53.93 -27.29 -20.34
C GLU A 186 52.50 -27.27 -20.87
N THR A 187 52.12 -26.17 -21.53
CA THR A 187 51.72 -26.16 -22.95
C THR A 187 51.09 -24.79 -23.24
N GLU A 188 51.94 -23.79 -23.45
CA GLU A 188 51.66 -22.73 -24.42
C GLU A 188 51.56 -23.41 -25.80
N ALA A 189 50.37 -23.86 -26.15
CA ALA A 189 49.97 -24.12 -27.53
C ALA A 189 48.51 -23.68 -27.63
N GLU A 190 48.21 -22.90 -28.67
CA GLU A 190 46.88 -22.44 -29.01
C GLU A 190 45.88 -23.62 -28.97
N THR A 191 45.08 -23.68 -27.93
CA THR A 191 43.84 -24.44 -27.86
C THR A 191 42.77 -23.45 -27.44
N GLU A 192 41.78 -23.24 -28.30
CA GLU A 192 40.51 -22.62 -27.91
C GLU A 192 40.06 -23.31 -26.62
N GLU A 193 40.17 -22.62 -25.48
CA GLU A 193 39.56 -23.07 -24.25
C GLU A 193 38.05 -23.13 -24.52
N GLU A 194 37.46 -24.33 -24.45
CA GLU A 194 36.01 -24.46 -24.35
C GLU A 194 35.57 -23.66 -23.12
N ILE A 195 35.02 -22.48 -23.37
CA ILE A 195 34.40 -21.64 -22.34
C ILE A 195 33.34 -22.53 -21.69
N PRO A 196 33.43 -22.82 -20.37
CA PRO A 196 32.44 -23.67 -19.73
C PRO A 196 31.07 -23.02 -19.86
N LEU A 197 30.18 -23.69 -20.57
CA LEU A 197 28.81 -23.24 -20.84
C LEU A 197 28.09 -23.04 -19.52
N ARG A 198 27.64 -21.80 -19.27
CA ARG A 198 26.82 -21.45 -18.11
C ARG A 198 25.34 -21.66 -18.43
N GLU A 199 24.52 -21.76 -17.39
CA GLU A 199 23.06 -21.74 -17.58
C GLU A 199 22.64 -20.36 -18.12
N PRO A 200 21.89 -20.29 -19.23
CA PRO A 200 21.42 -19.02 -19.77
C PRO A 200 20.54 -18.26 -18.79
N GLY A 201 20.66 -16.93 -18.76
CA GLY A 201 19.86 -16.08 -17.89
C GLY A 201 20.63 -14.92 -17.29
N TRP A 202 20.08 -14.38 -16.21
CA TRP A 202 20.62 -13.21 -15.54
C TRP A 202 21.35 -13.61 -14.27
N GLU A 203 22.52 -13.01 -14.06
CA GLU A 203 23.30 -13.16 -12.83
C GLU A 203 23.51 -11.76 -12.23
N GLN A 204 23.15 -11.60 -10.95
CA GLN A 204 23.48 -10.40 -10.18
C GLN A 204 24.56 -10.73 -9.16
N SER A 205 25.62 -9.96 -9.16
CA SER A 205 26.71 -10.06 -8.18
C SER A 205 26.32 -9.42 -6.84
N PRO A 206 27.00 -9.76 -5.73
CA PRO A 206 26.75 -9.13 -4.43
C PRO A 206 26.96 -7.61 -4.39
N ASP A 207 27.72 -7.05 -5.33
CA ASP A 207 27.91 -5.60 -5.52
C ASP A 207 26.92 -5.00 -6.53
N HIS A 208 25.79 -5.68 -6.78
CA HIS A 208 24.71 -5.28 -7.66
C HIS A 208 25.11 -5.03 -9.12
N LYS A 209 26.24 -5.58 -9.58
CA LYS A 209 26.53 -5.60 -11.02
C LYS A 209 25.72 -6.70 -11.69
N LEU A 210 25.12 -6.35 -12.83
CA LEU A 210 24.28 -7.24 -13.60
C LEU A 210 25.04 -7.83 -14.79
N PHE A 211 24.85 -9.12 -15.00
CA PHE A 211 25.43 -9.91 -16.08
C PHE A 211 24.32 -10.68 -16.80
N TYR A 212 24.54 -10.94 -18.08
CA TYR A 212 23.64 -11.76 -18.89
C TYR A 212 24.42 -12.88 -19.55
N VAL A 213 23.97 -14.12 -19.36
CA VAL A 213 24.45 -15.31 -20.06
C VAL A 213 23.49 -15.58 -21.21
N THR A 214 24.01 -15.56 -22.44
CA THR A 214 23.21 -15.76 -23.65
C THR A 214 22.69 -17.20 -23.74
N LYS A 215 21.78 -17.46 -24.68
CA LYS A 215 21.28 -18.82 -24.98
C LYS A 215 22.38 -19.82 -25.32
N GLU A 216 23.50 -19.35 -25.85
CA GLU A 216 24.68 -20.16 -26.13
C GLU A 216 25.52 -20.44 -24.88
N GLY A 217 25.10 -20.02 -23.69
CA GLY A 217 25.81 -20.26 -22.43
C GLY A 217 27.06 -19.39 -22.25
N ILE A 218 27.20 -18.32 -23.03
CA ILE A 218 28.34 -17.40 -23.02
C ILE A 218 27.93 -16.09 -22.37
N LEU A 219 28.86 -15.46 -21.66
CA LEU A 219 28.64 -14.15 -21.08
C LEU A 219 28.54 -13.07 -22.17
N ALA A 220 27.49 -12.26 -22.13
CA ALA A 220 27.29 -11.15 -23.06
C ALA A 220 28.45 -10.16 -23.03
N ASP A 221 29.04 -9.79 -24.18
CA ASP A 221 30.21 -8.90 -24.24
C ASP A 221 30.05 -7.73 -25.22
N GLY A 222 28.81 -7.28 -25.41
CA GLY A 222 28.46 -6.19 -26.30
C GLY A 222 26.97 -5.81 -26.22
N PRO A 223 26.43 -5.15 -27.25
CA PRO A 223 25.02 -4.78 -27.30
C PRO A 223 24.12 -5.99 -27.58
N ILE A 224 23.10 -6.20 -26.74
CA ILE A 224 22.06 -7.22 -26.92
C ILE A 224 20.69 -6.55 -26.90
N ALA A 225 19.85 -6.93 -27.87
CA ALA A 225 18.45 -6.52 -27.93
C ALA A 225 17.62 -7.39 -26.99
N LEU A 226 17.05 -6.80 -25.95
CA LEU A 226 16.15 -7.48 -25.02
C LEU A 226 14.93 -6.59 -24.80
N GLY A 227 13.76 -7.14 -25.14
CA GLY A 227 12.50 -6.43 -25.17
C GLY A 227 12.50 -5.27 -26.16
N LYS A 228 12.10 -4.10 -25.67
CA LYS A 228 12.18 -2.82 -26.39
C LYS A 228 13.49 -2.06 -26.18
N GLN A 229 14.49 -2.69 -25.56
CA GLN A 229 15.72 -2.04 -25.12
C GLN A 229 16.96 -2.67 -25.75
N MET A 230 18.03 -1.87 -25.80
CA MET A 230 19.39 -2.29 -26.10
C MET A 230 20.20 -2.22 -24.82
N LEU A 231 20.70 -3.36 -24.37
CA LEU A 231 21.53 -3.49 -23.19
C LEU A 231 22.96 -3.75 -23.63
N THR A 232 23.90 -2.90 -23.21
CA THR A 232 25.30 -3.02 -23.60
C THR A 232 26.15 -3.54 -22.45
N PHE A 233 26.77 -4.69 -22.68
CA PHE A 233 27.66 -5.33 -21.75
C PHE A 233 29.11 -5.05 -22.14
N SER A 234 29.98 -4.93 -21.14
CA SER A 234 31.41 -4.77 -21.34
C SER A 234 32.10 -6.13 -21.55
N ARG A 235 33.40 -6.12 -21.86
CA ARG A 235 34.15 -7.36 -22.18
C ARG A 235 34.22 -8.39 -21.03
N ASN A 236 33.99 -7.96 -19.80
CA ASN A 236 33.91 -8.85 -18.64
C ASN A 236 32.46 -9.26 -18.30
N GLY A 237 31.50 -8.85 -19.14
CA GLY A 237 30.07 -9.16 -19.02
C GLY A 237 29.24 -8.25 -18.15
N GLU A 238 29.82 -7.22 -17.55
CA GLU A 238 29.06 -6.28 -16.73
C GLU A 238 28.18 -5.38 -17.63
N LEU A 239 26.90 -5.21 -17.27
CA LEU A 239 26.03 -4.21 -17.88
C LEU A 239 26.63 -2.82 -17.66
N THR A 240 26.70 -2.02 -18.73
CA THR A 240 27.30 -0.68 -18.71
C THR A 240 26.43 0.41 -19.32
N MET A 241 25.43 0.05 -20.13
CA MET A 241 24.55 1.02 -20.78
C MET A 241 23.19 0.42 -21.09
N ILE A 242 22.16 1.23 -20.91
CA ILE A 242 20.78 0.95 -21.32
C ILE A 242 20.39 2.01 -22.34
N GLY A 243 19.81 1.58 -23.46
CA GLY A 243 19.32 2.49 -24.48
C GLY A 243 18.08 1.95 -25.19
N PRO A 244 17.47 2.75 -26.07
CA PRO A 244 16.29 2.33 -26.81
C PRO A 244 16.66 1.39 -27.95
N ASN A 245 15.84 0.36 -28.19
CA ASN A 245 15.90 -0.37 -29.44
C ASN A 245 15.12 0.40 -30.51
N ARG A 246 15.84 1.05 -31.43
CA ARG A 246 15.25 1.93 -32.46
C ARG A 246 14.22 1.23 -33.34
N GLU A 247 14.41 -0.05 -33.66
CA GLU A 247 13.43 -0.81 -34.45
C GLU A 247 12.08 -0.93 -33.73
N THR A 248 12.12 -1.07 -32.40
CA THR A 248 10.90 -1.13 -31.57
C THR A 248 10.29 0.24 -31.29
N GLN A 249 11.08 1.32 -31.29
CA GLN A 249 10.52 2.67 -31.18
C GLN A 249 9.74 3.08 -32.43
N GLU A 250 10.24 2.72 -33.62
CA GLU A 250 9.52 3.00 -34.87
C GLU A 250 8.25 2.16 -35.01
N ASN A 251 8.28 0.93 -34.47
CA ASN A 251 7.14 0.03 -34.45
C ASN A 251 6.90 -0.48 -33.02
N GLY A 252 6.15 0.30 -32.23
CA GLY A 252 5.86 0.07 -30.81
C GLY A 252 5.18 -1.27 -30.45
N ARG A 253 4.91 -2.12 -31.45
CA ARG A 253 4.36 -3.48 -31.31
C ARG A 253 5.44 -4.57 -31.39
N LEU A 254 6.71 -4.20 -31.63
CA LEU A 254 7.84 -5.11 -31.71
C LEU A 254 8.60 -5.23 -30.39
N SER A 255 9.16 -6.43 -30.14
CA SER A 255 10.13 -6.71 -29.08
C SER A 255 11.09 -7.83 -29.50
N PHE A 256 12.25 -7.92 -28.86
CA PHE A 256 13.31 -8.87 -29.21
C PHE A 256 13.81 -9.68 -28.02
N ASP A 257 14.10 -10.96 -28.25
CA ASP A 257 14.85 -11.81 -27.32
C ASP A 257 16.14 -12.26 -28.00
N GLU A 258 17.20 -11.48 -27.77
CA GLU A 258 18.50 -11.51 -28.43
C GLU A 258 18.38 -11.27 -29.95
N THR A 259 17.93 -12.29 -30.68
CA THR A 259 17.73 -12.27 -32.14
C THR A 259 16.31 -12.67 -32.55
N VAL A 260 15.51 -13.23 -31.64
CA VAL A 260 14.14 -13.67 -31.93
C VAL A 260 13.21 -12.46 -31.87
N ARG A 261 12.36 -12.30 -32.88
CA ARG A 261 11.43 -11.17 -32.99
C ARG A 261 10.04 -11.55 -32.54
N TYR A 262 9.41 -10.69 -31.76
CA TYR A 262 8.02 -10.79 -31.33
C TYR A 262 7.25 -9.57 -31.84
N GLU A 263 6.06 -9.80 -32.38
CA GLU A 263 5.20 -8.75 -32.93
C GLU A 263 3.74 -8.96 -32.54
N VAL A 264 3.09 -7.91 -32.02
CA VAL A 264 1.65 -7.93 -31.80
C VAL A 264 0.92 -7.62 -33.11
N LYS A 265 0.05 -8.52 -33.60
CA LYS A 265 -0.79 -8.29 -34.79
C LYS A 265 -2.23 -8.68 -34.49
N ASN A 266 -3.18 -7.79 -34.78
CA ASN A 266 -4.63 -8.06 -34.62
C ASN A 266 -5.05 -8.58 -33.22
N GLY A 267 -4.38 -8.14 -32.16
CA GLY A 267 -4.69 -8.59 -30.80
C GLY A 267 -4.03 -9.90 -30.39
N ASP A 268 -3.17 -10.47 -31.24
CA ASP A 268 -2.40 -11.70 -31.00
C ASP A 268 -0.90 -11.41 -31.05
N ILE A 269 -0.07 -12.32 -30.52
CA ILE A 269 1.40 -12.21 -30.55
C ILE A 269 1.98 -13.27 -31.47
N TYR A 270 2.85 -12.82 -32.36
CA TYR A 270 3.59 -13.64 -33.30
C TYR A 270 5.07 -13.61 -32.98
N MET A 271 5.72 -14.76 -33.09
CA MET A 271 7.16 -14.93 -32.98
C MET A 271 7.70 -15.30 -34.36
N THR A 272 8.76 -14.62 -34.81
CA THR A 272 9.46 -14.93 -36.06
C THR A 272 10.71 -15.75 -35.75
N ASP A 273 10.82 -16.93 -36.37
CA ASP A 273 12.02 -17.74 -36.30
C ASP A 273 13.21 -16.99 -36.94
N PRO A 274 14.33 -16.81 -36.23
CA PRO A 274 15.45 -16.01 -36.73
C PRO A 274 16.21 -16.66 -37.89
N VAL A 275 16.11 -17.98 -38.06
CA VAL A 275 16.80 -18.75 -39.10
C VAL A 275 15.94 -18.90 -40.35
N THR A 276 14.67 -19.27 -40.18
CA THR A 276 13.76 -19.56 -41.30
C THR A 276 12.94 -18.35 -41.73
N GLY A 277 12.77 -17.35 -40.86
CA GLY A 277 11.88 -16.22 -41.06
C GLY A 277 10.39 -16.58 -40.95
N GLU A 278 10.06 -17.80 -40.53
CA GLU A 278 8.69 -18.26 -40.38
C GLU A 278 8.02 -17.59 -39.17
N GLU A 279 6.81 -17.07 -39.35
CA GLU A 279 6.01 -16.49 -38.27
C GLU A 279 5.08 -17.54 -37.67
N ARG A 280 5.14 -17.72 -36.35
CA ARG A 280 4.20 -18.54 -35.59
C ARG A 280 3.42 -17.67 -34.60
N CYS A 281 2.12 -17.90 -34.49
CA CYS A 281 1.31 -17.29 -33.43
C CYS A 281 1.61 -18.01 -32.10
N VAL A 282 2.15 -17.28 -31.12
CA VAL A 282 2.50 -17.80 -29.79
C VAL A 282 1.40 -17.50 -28.76
N VAL A 283 0.73 -16.35 -28.88
CA VAL A 283 -0.41 -16.01 -28.02
C VAL A 283 -1.61 -15.67 -28.89
N ARG A 284 -2.71 -16.41 -28.68
CA ARG A 284 -3.99 -16.18 -29.35
C ARG A 284 -5.03 -15.71 -28.34
N ASN A 285 -5.07 -14.40 -28.11
CA ASN A 285 -5.95 -13.76 -27.13
C ASN A 285 -6.95 -12.80 -27.79
N GLY A 286 -6.61 -12.20 -28.93
CA GLY A 286 -7.46 -11.27 -29.68
C GLY A 286 -7.58 -9.86 -29.08
N HIS A 287 -7.07 -9.65 -27.86
CA HIS A 287 -7.15 -8.37 -27.14
C HIS A 287 -5.78 -7.81 -26.73
N VAL A 288 -4.68 -8.41 -27.18
CA VAL A 288 -3.33 -7.91 -26.86
C VAL A 288 -3.12 -6.55 -27.49
N THR A 289 -2.91 -5.53 -26.66
CA THR A 289 -2.54 -4.19 -27.12
C THR A 289 -1.03 -4.05 -27.22
N ARG A 290 -0.31 -4.66 -26.27
CA ARG A 290 1.14 -4.49 -26.08
C ARG A 290 1.79 -5.80 -25.61
N ALA A 291 3.03 -6.02 -26.03
CA ALA A 291 3.85 -7.13 -25.57
C ALA A 291 5.32 -6.69 -25.43
N ASP A 292 6.04 -7.39 -24.57
CA ASP A 292 7.48 -7.24 -24.33
C ASP A 292 8.07 -8.62 -23.97
N ILE A 293 9.35 -8.84 -24.27
CA ILE A 293 10.05 -10.06 -23.86
C ILE A 293 11.30 -9.70 -23.07
N ARG A 294 11.36 -10.19 -21.84
CA ARG A 294 12.44 -9.86 -20.90
C ARG A 294 12.54 -10.95 -19.86
N CYS A 295 13.76 -11.14 -19.33
CA CYS A 295 13.99 -12.12 -18.26
C CYS A 295 13.54 -13.53 -18.63
N GLY A 296 13.65 -13.91 -19.91
CA GLY A 296 13.21 -15.20 -20.42
C GLY A 296 11.69 -15.42 -20.41
N LYS A 297 10.89 -14.37 -20.25
CA LYS A 297 9.42 -14.43 -20.20
C LYS A 297 8.80 -13.44 -21.18
N LEU A 298 7.68 -13.88 -21.78
CA LEU A 298 6.82 -13.04 -22.60
C LEU A 298 5.80 -12.34 -21.68
N TRP A 299 5.80 -11.02 -21.70
CA TRP A 299 4.86 -10.18 -20.97
C TRP A 299 3.92 -9.51 -21.95
N TYR A 300 2.64 -9.46 -21.64
CA TYR A 300 1.69 -8.79 -22.52
C TYR A 300 0.48 -8.22 -21.79
N ILE A 301 -0.04 -7.11 -22.31
CA ILE A 301 -1.24 -6.46 -21.82
C ILE A 301 -2.39 -6.77 -22.78
N CYS A 302 -3.52 -7.17 -22.20
CA CYS A 302 -4.79 -7.19 -22.89
C CYS A 302 -5.72 -6.11 -22.36
N GLU A 303 -6.43 -5.45 -23.27
CA GLU A 303 -7.46 -4.47 -22.93
C GLU A 303 -8.81 -4.96 -23.44
N TYR A 304 -9.75 -5.10 -22.52
CA TYR A 304 -11.10 -5.61 -22.76
C TYR A 304 -12.11 -4.50 -22.49
N GLN A 305 -12.89 -4.13 -23.49
CA GLN A 305 -14.03 -3.26 -23.24
C GLN A 305 -15.09 -4.02 -22.44
N VAL A 306 -15.48 -3.48 -21.28
CA VAL A 306 -16.54 -4.07 -20.46
C VAL A 306 -17.88 -3.87 -21.18
N PRO A 307 -18.65 -4.93 -21.45
CA PRO A 307 -19.88 -4.83 -22.24
C PRO A 307 -20.86 -3.79 -21.70
N ASN A 308 -21.38 -2.95 -22.60
CA ASN A 308 -22.34 -1.88 -22.29
C ASN A 308 -21.78 -0.74 -21.42
N THR A 309 -20.45 -0.59 -21.33
CA THR A 309 -19.80 0.52 -20.62
C THR A 309 -18.69 1.13 -21.50
N SER A 310 -18.25 2.35 -21.14
CA SER A 310 -17.01 2.96 -21.63
C SER A 310 -15.76 2.38 -20.96
N GLN A 311 -15.94 1.62 -19.89
CA GLN A 311 -14.85 1.08 -19.08
C GLN A 311 -14.03 0.06 -19.85
N VAL A 312 -12.71 0.17 -19.71
CA VAL A 312 -11.73 -0.79 -20.23
C VAL A 312 -11.09 -1.52 -19.06
N LYS A 313 -11.21 -2.84 -19.07
CA LYS A 313 -10.50 -3.72 -18.17
C LYS A 313 -9.14 -4.03 -18.78
N THR A 314 -8.07 -3.68 -18.07
CA THR A 314 -6.70 -3.94 -18.49
C THR A 314 -6.13 -5.08 -17.66
N THR A 315 -5.66 -6.13 -18.32
CA THR A 315 -5.05 -7.29 -17.68
C THR A 315 -3.64 -7.53 -18.22
N LEU A 316 -2.70 -7.65 -17.30
CA LEU A 316 -1.31 -8.01 -17.55
C LEU A 316 -1.13 -9.52 -17.38
N TYR A 317 -0.45 -10.13 -18.36
CA TYR A 317 -0.11 -11.54 -18.36
C TYR A 317 1.39 -11.76 -18.46
N ARG A 318 1.83 -12.90 -17.92
CA ARG A 318 3.17 -13.48 -18.10
C ARG A 318 3.03 -14.86 -18.72
N ALA A 319 3.90 -15.20 -19.67
CA ALA A 319 3.96 -16.51 -20.31
C ALA A 319 5.41 -16.90 -20.61
N ASP A 320 5.62 -18.17 -20.96
CA ASP A 320 6.87 -18.63 -21.55
C ASP A 320 7.07 -18.00 -22.96
N PRO A 321 8.30 -17.92 -23.49
CA PRO A 321 8.58 -17.30 -24.78
C PRO A 321 7.84 -17.91 -25.99
N ASP A 322 7.31 -19.13 -25.86
CA ASP A 322 6.46 -19.79 -26.85
C ASP A 322 4.95 -19.58 -26.62
N GLY A 323 4.58 -18.83 -25.58
CA GLY A 323 3.22 -18.57 -25.14
C GLY A 323 2.64 -19.64 -24.21
N ALA A 324 3.39 -20.69 -23.88
CA ALA A 324 2.98 -21.68 -22.88
C ALA A 324 2.94 -21.09 -21.46
N SER A 325 2.30 -21.80 -20.54
CA SER A 325 2.26 -21.45 -19.11
C SER A 325 1.80 -20.01 -18.82
N SER A 326 0.86 -19.49 -19.63
CA SER A 326 0.31 -18.16 -19.46
C SER A 326 -0.46 -18.02 -18.14
N GLU A 327 -0.18 -16.95 -17.41
CA GLU A 327 -0.83 -16.60 -16.16
C GLU A 327 -1.14 -15.11 -16.10
N GLU A 328 -2.22 -14.78 -15.38
CA GLU A 328 -2.63 -13.41 -15.07
C GLU A 328 -1.85 -12.90 -13.87
N ILE A 329 -1.23 -11.72 -14.01
CA ILE A 329 -0.38 -11.12 -12.97
C ILE A 329 -1.11 -9.99 -12.26
N TYR A 330 -1.78 -9.14 -13.03
CA TYR A 330 -2.40 -7.92 -12.52
C TYR A 330 -3.58 -7.52 -13.40
N THR A 331 -4.66 -7.08 -12.77
CA THR A 331 -5.86 -6.60 -13.45
C THR A 331 -6.27 -5.27 -12.83
N THR A 332 -6.59 -4.30 -13.69
CA THR A 332 -7.09 -2.99 -13.29
C THR A 332 -8.19 -2.52 -14.25
N ASN A 333 -8.96 -1.53 -13.83
CA ASN A 333 -9.96 -0.85 -14.66
C ASN A 333 -9.43 0.46 -15.28
N ALA A 334 -8.11 0.68 -15.22
CA ALA A 334 -7.40 1.83 -15.79
C ALA A 334 -6.61 1.42 -17.06
N HIS A 335 -6.29 2.35 -17.95
CA HIS A 335 -5.27 2.05 -18.96
C HIS A 335 -3.88 2.14 -18.33
N LEU A 336 -3.02 1.20 -18.68
CA LEU A 336 -1.63 1.27 -18.26
C LEU A 336 -0.87 2.25 -19.19
N PRO A 337 0.03 3.10 -18.64
CA PRO A 337 0.71 4.15 -19.39
C PRO A 337 1.48 3.61 -20.61
N ALA A 338 1.60 4.46 -21.63
CA ALA A 338 1.83 4.09 -23.03
C ALA A 338 3.13 3.31 -23.29
N ASP A 339 4.23 3.61 -22.59
CA ASP A 339 5.53 2.97 -22.83
C ASP A 339 6.41 2.88 -21.59
N GLY A 340 7.16 1.77 -21.50
CA GLY A 340 8.28 1.67 -20.57
C GLY A 340 7.91 1.36 -19.13
N PHE A 341 6.87 0.57 -18.83
CA PHE A 341 6.74 -0.08 -17.53
C PHE A 341 7.38 -1.49 -17.57
N GLN A 342 8.10 -1.86 -16.51
CA GLN A 342 8.72 -3.17 -16.36
C GLN A 342 8.17 -3.90 -15.14
N ILE A 343 7.86 -5.18 -15.30
CA ILE A 343 7.31 -6.00 -14.22
C ILE A 343 8.31 -7.09 -13.90
N THR A 344 8.46 -7.30 -12.61
CA THR A 344 9.28 -8.35 -12.00
C THR A 344 8.36 -9.28 -11.20
N SER A 345 8.91 -10.08 -10.30
CA SER A 345 8.14 -10.99 -9.44
C SER A 345 7.12 -10.26 -8.57
N GLU A 346 7.51 -9.14 -7.94
CA GLU A 346 6.69 -8.42 -6.95
C GLU A 346 6.38 -6.96 -7.33
N TRP A 347 7.08 -6.41 -8.33
CA TRP A 347 7.07 -4.98 -8.60
C TRP A 347 6.72 -4.64 -10.04
N MET A 348 5.95 -3.56 -10.20
CA MET A 348 5.78 -2.84 -11.45
C MET A 348 6.55 -1.53 -11.40
N TYR A 349 7.63 -1.43 -12.17
CA TYR A 349 8.43 -0.23 -12.38
C TYR A 349 7.85 0.61 -13.51
N PHE A 350 7.89 1.93 -13.38
CA PHE A 350 7.41 2.85 -14.40
C PHE A 350 8.11 4.21 -14.30
N LEU A 351 8.25 4.88 -15.45
CA LEU A 351 8.83 6.20 -15.54
C LEU A 351 7.73 7.25 -15.72
N SER A 352 7.77 8.32 -14.92
CA SER A 352 6.88 9.49 -15.04
C SER A 352 7.69 10.77 -14.93
N ASN A 353 7.69 11.60 -15.99
CA ASN A 353 8.42 12.87 -16.05
C ASN A 353 9.89 12.79 -15.61
N GLY A 354 10.60 11.76 -16.09
CA GLY A 354 12.00 11.51 -15.72
C GLY A 354 12.19 10.98 -14.30
N THR A 355 11.12 10.69 -13.57
CA THR A 355 11.15 10.07 -12.24
C THR A 355 10.76 8.60 -12.34
N LEU A 356 11.63 7.73 -11.85
CA LEU A 356 11.40 6.29 -11.81
C LEU A 356 10.72 5.92 -10.49
N PHE A 357 9.63 5.18 -10.62
CA PHE A 357 8.85 4.64 -9.52
C PHE A 357 8.76 3.11 -9.63
N ARG A 358 8.40 2.45 -8.54
CA ARG A 358 7.89 1.08 -8.55
C ARG A 358 6.65 0.95 -7.68
N ARG A 359 5.70 0.12 -8.07
CA ARG A 359 4.51 -0.24 -7.30
C ARG A 359 4.59 -1.69 -6.87
N ASN A 360 4.30 -1.97 -5.61
CA ASN A 360 4.15 -3.33 -5.13
C ASN A 360 2.85 -3.94 -5.67
N LEU A 361 2.94 -5.12 -6.29
CA LEU A 361 1.78 -5.78 -6.89
C LEU A 361 0.80 -6.36 -5.86
N GLU A 362 1.24 -6.66 -4.63
CA GLU A 362 0.39 -7.18 -3.54
C GLU A 362 -0.08 -6.09 -2.57
N ALA A 363 0.82 -5.23 -2.09
CA ALA A 363 0.58 -4.25 -1.04
C ALA A 363 0.11 -2.87 -1.54
N GLU A 364 0.10 -2.67 -2.86
CA GLU A 364 -0.37 -1.46 -3.56
C GLU A 364 0.32 -0.14 -3.19
N HIS A 365 1.41 -0.15 -2.43
CA HIS A 365 2.21 1.05 -2.19
C HIS A 365 3.16 1.32 -3.37
N ILE A 366 3.55 2.58 -3.51
CA ILE A 366 4.50 3.04 -4.51
C ILE A 366 5.79 3.40 -3.80
N GLU A 367 6.92 3.24 -4.48
CA GLU A 367 8.21 3.72 -4.04
C GLU A 367 8.83 4.61 -5.12
N PHE A 368 9.41 5.72 -4.66
CA PHE A 368 10.28 6.57 -5.45
C PHE A 368 11.65 5.91 -5.53
N MET A 369 12.16 5.74 -6.75
CA MET A 369 13.42 5.04 -7.00
C MET A 369 14.53 6.03 -7.37
N ALA A 370 14.28 6.91 -8.33
CA ALA A 370 15.27 7.88 -8.82
C ALA A 370 14.62 9.01 -9.62
N GLN A 371 15.29 10.16 -9.71
CA GLN A 371 14.92 11.28 -10.59
C GLN A 371 15.96 11.47 -11.70
N ASP A 372 15.57 12.17 -12.76
CA ASP A 372 16.37 12.48 -13.95
C ASP A 372 16.84 11.21 -14.69
N VAL A 373 15.95 10.22 -14.73
CA VAL A 373 16.16 8.92 -15.38
C VAL A 373 15.85 9.01 -16.88
N GLU A 374 16.83 8.67 -17.71
CA GLU A 374 16.72 8.64 -19.18
C GLU A 374 16.17 7.29 -19.68
N TYR A 375 16.73 6.19 -19.18
CA TYR A 375 16.38 4.81 -19.52
C TYR A 375 16.55 3.93 -18.29
N TYR A 376 15.82 2.83 -18.17
CA TYR A 376 15.98 1.91 -17.05
C TYR A 376 15.67 0.45 -17.41
N PHE A 377 16.21 -0.49 -16.64
CA PHE A 377 15.98 -1.92 -16.72
C PHE A 377 15.74 -2.46 -15.32
N ALA A 378 14.66 -3.22 -15.12
CA ALA A 378 14.29 -3.77 -13.83
C ALA A 378 14.63 -5.27 -13.77
N TRP A 379 15.33 -5.67 -12.71
CA TRP A 379 15.65 -7.05 -12.40
C TRP A 379 15.34 -7.33 -10.93
N GLU A 380 14.33 -8.17 -10.68
CA GLU A 380 13.80 -8.45 -9.33
C GLU A 380 13.47 -7.15 -8.56
N ASP A 381 14.13 -6.92 -7.43
CA ASP A 381 13.99 -5.74 -6.58
C ASP A 381 14.89 -4.58 -7.02
N THR A 382 15.70 -4.73 -8.06
CA THR A 382 16.70 -3.73 -8.44
C THR A 382 16.35 -3.08 -9.77
N ALA A 383 16.29 -1.75 -9.78
CA ALA A 383 16.25 -0.97 -11.01
C ALA A 383 17.63 -0.45 -11.36
N TYR A 384 18.07 -0.74 -12.59
CA TYR A 384 19.26 -0.16 -13.22
C TYR A 384 18.81 0.97 -14.12
N PHE A 385 19.46 2.13 -14.07
CA PHE A 385 19.01 3.29 -14.83
C PHE A 385 20.16 4.16 -15.31
N MET A 386 19.91 4.86 -16.41
CA MET A 386 20.82 5.84 -16.99
C MET A 386 20.46 7.22 -16.47
N ARG A 387 21.45 7.89 -15.89
CA ARG A 387 21.39 9.30 -15.49
C ARG A 387 22.69 9.98 -15.89
N ASP A 388 22.60 11.10 -16.60
CA ASP A 388 23.78 11.84 -17.06
C ASP A 388 24.84 10.95 -17.75
N ARG A 389 24.37 10.02 -18.59
CA ARG A 389 25.19 9.00 -19.29
C ARG A 389 25.95 8.02 -18.39
N THR A 390 25.61 7.96 -17.11
CA THR A 390 26.16 6.99 -16.15
C THR A 390 25.10 5.94 -15.84
N LEU A 391 25.53 4.68 -15.75
CA LEU A 391 24.67 3.60 -15.28
C LEU A 391 24.71 3.57 -13.75
N GLU A 392 23.54 3.66 -13.15
CA GLU A 392 23.32 3.60 -11.71
C GLU A 392 22.27 2.53 -11.38
N PHE A 393 22.12 2.20 -10.10
CA PHE A 393 21.11 1.26 -9.65
C PHE A 393 20.51 1.65 -8.30
N VAL A 394 19.32 1.14 -8.03
CA VAL A 394 18.59 1.30 -6.77
C VAL A 394 17.75 0.06 -6.50
N SER A 395 17.88 -0.50 -5.29
CA SER A 395 17.16 -1.71 -4.86
C SER A 395 16.05 -1.44 -3.84
N GLU A 396 16.14 -0.32 -3.13
CA GLU A 396 15.16 0.14 -2.16
C GLU A 396 14.76 1.57 -2.52
N GLY A 397 13.46 1.79 -2.70
CA GLY A 397 12.92 3.12 -2.90
C GLY A 397 12.34 3.69 -1.62
N GLU A 398 12.16 5.00 -1.60
CA GLU A 398 11.43 5.68 -0.53
C GLU A 398 9.93 5.46 -0.76
N VAL A 399 9.18 5.03 0.26
CA VAL A 399 7.72 4.89 0.14
C VAL A 399 7.15 6.22 -0.32
N TYR A 400 6.61 6.21 -1.53
CA TYR A 400 6.06 7.35 -2.20
C TYR A 400 4.54 7.30 -2.02
N SER A 401 4.04 8.12 -1.10
CA SER A 401 2.60 8.30 -0.88
C SER A 401 1.92 9.13 -1.99
N GLY A 402 2.69 9.56 -3.00
CA GLY A 402 2.28 10.62 -3.91
C GLY A 402 2.00 11.92 -3.17
N THR A 403 1.41 12.87 -3.86
CA THR A 403 0.65 13.92 -3.20
C THR A 403 -0.73 13.36 -2.84
N GLU A 404 -0.79 12.67 -1.71
CA GLU A 404 -1.94 11.90 -1.20
C GLU A 404 -2.50 10.81 -2.14
N ALA A 405 -2.39 9.55 -1.71
CA ALA A 405 -3.03 8.38 -2.32
C ALA A 405 -2.71 8.14 -3.81
N GLY A 406 -1.55 8.62 -4.27
CA GLY A 406 -1.06 8.40 -5.64
C GLY A 406 -1.67 9.31 -6.72
N PHE A 407 -2.29 10.43 -6.36
CA PHE A 407 -2.78 11.40 -7.35
C PHE A 407 -1.71 12.42 -7.75
N GLN A 408 -1.90 13.06 -8.90
CA GLN A 408 -1.09 14.17 -9.42
C GLN A 408 -1.99 15.32 -9.85
N ILE A 409 -1.43 16.52 -9.93
CA ILE A 409 -2.15 17.69 -10.46
C ILE A 409 -1.42 18.22 -11.67
N GLU A 410 -2.19 18.49 -12.72
CA GLU A 410 -1.70 19.17 -13.92
C GLU A 410 -2.39 20.53 -14.06
N ARG A 411 -1.60 21.59 -14.23
CA ARG A 411 -2.12 22.94 -14.47
C ARG A 411 -2.47 23.10 -15.95
N THR A 412 -3.69 23.55 -16.22
CA THR A 412 -4.16 23.90 -17.57
C THR A 412 -4.42 25.41 -17.69
N GLU A 413 -4.85 25.87 -18.87
CA GLU A 413 -5.27 27.27 -19.05
C GLU A 413 -6.50 27.64 -18.22
N THR A 414 -7.35 26.67 -17.86
CA THR A 414 -8.66 26.89 -17.24
C THR A 414 -8.74 26.45 -15.78
N GLY A 415 -7.69 25.85 -15.22
CA GLY A 415 -7.69 25.37 -13.84
C GLY A 415 -6.67 24.26 -13.58
N PHE A 416 -7.01 23.35 -12.66
CA PHE A 416 -6.22 22.17 -12.35
C PHE A 416 -6.96 20.89 -12.72
N LEU A 417 -6.29 19.94 -13.39
CA LEU A 417 -6.75 18.56 -13.55
C LEU A 417 -6.26 17.73 -12.38
N LEU A 418 -7.11 16.85 -11.86
CA LEU A 418 -6.69 15.79 -10.95
C LEU A 418 -6.43 14.53 -11.77
N LEU A 419 -5.20 14.05 -11.74
CA LEU A 419 -4.77 12.85 -12.45
C LEU A 419 -4.51 11.72 -11.45
N ASN A 420 -4.85 10.50 -11.85
CA ASN A 420 -4.45 9.31 -11.12
C ASN A 420 -2.93 9.05 -11.30
N MET A 421 -2.42 8.03 -10.63
CA MET A 421 -0.99 7.67 -10.67
C MET A 421 -0.46 7.28 -12.06
N PHE A 422 -1.35 7.04 -13.02
CA PHE A 422 -1.02 6.66 -14.40
C PHE A 422 -1.08 7.85 -15.36
N GLY A 423 -1.38 9.06 -14.86
CA GLY A 423 -1.50 10.28 -15.66
C GLY A 423 -2.85 10.41 -16.39
N GLU A 424 -3.87 9.65 -15.98
CA GLU A 424 -5.22 9.76 -16.52
C GLU A 424 -6.12 10.58 -15.60
N GLU A 425 -7.24 11.10 -16.11
CA GLU A 425 -8.22 11.81 -15.28
C GLU A 425 -8.71 10.95 -14.10
N ALA A 426 -8.76 11.54 -12.91
CA ALA A 426 -9.10 10.83 -11.68
C ALA A 426 -10.54 10.30 -11.62
N LEU A 427 -11.44 10.76 -12.50
CA LEU A 427 -12.85 10.40 -12.50
C LEU A 427 -13.40 10.23 -13.91
N GLU A 428 -13.95 9.05 -14.19
CA GLU A 428 -14.62 8.75 -15.46
C GLU A 428 -15.89 9.62 -15.63
N GLY A 429 -15.99 10.36 -16.74
CA GLY A 429 -17.06 11.32 -16.99
C GLY A 429 -16.82 12.73 -16.41
N GLY A 430 -15.72 12.92 -15.69
CA GLY A 430 -15.19 14.24 -15.31
C GLY A 430 -15.96 15.01 -14.24
N THR A 431 -17.13 14.56 -13.79
CA THR A 431 -17.92 15.31 -12.79
C THR A 431 -18.31 14.44 -11.60
N GLY A 432 -17.99 14.89 -10.38
CA GLY A 432 -18.25 14.16 -9.13
C GLY A 432 -17.22 14.45 -8.05
N GLU A 433 -17.13 13.59 -7.04
CA GLU A 433 -16.13 13.72 -5.97
C GLU A 433 -15.10 12.57 -6.04
N VAL A 434 -13.83 12.92 -5.84
CA VAL A 434 -12.72 11.96 -5.68
C VAL A 434 -12.11 12.18 -4.30
N GLN A 435 -12.05 11.12 -3.48
CA GLN A 435 -11.30 11.16 -2.24
C GLN A 435 -9.85 10.77 -2.51
N ALA A 436 -8.92 11.69 -2.26
CA ALA A 436 -7.49 11.40 -2.23
C ALA A 436 -7.03 11.62 -0.80
N GLY A 437 -6.58 10.56 -0.12
CA GLY A 437 -6.13 10.65 1.28
C GLY A 437 -7.14 11.32 2.21
N ASP A 438 -6.74 12.46 2.75
CA ASP A 438 -7.48 13.24 3.74
C ASP A 438 -8.28 14.41 3.14
N ARG A 439 -8.37 14.43 1.80
CA ARG A 439 -9.01 15.45 0.98
C ARG A 439 -10.11 14.85 0.09
N LEU A 440 -11.13 15.66 -0.16
CA LEU A 440 -12.20 15.40 -1.12
C LEU A 440 -12.14 16.47 -2.20
N TYR A 441 -11.84 16.03 -3.42
CA TYR A 441 -11.79 16.86 -4.62
C TYR A 441 -13.13 16.80 -5.32
N SER A 442 -13.80 17.95 -5.46
CA SER A 442 -14.96 18.08 -6.33
C SER A 442 -14.49 18.42 -7.73
N LEU A 443 -14.85 17.58 -8.70
CA LEU A 443 -14.48 17.74 -10.10
C LEU A 443 -15.70 18.19 -10.92
N GLU A 444 -15.48 19.13 -11.84
CA GLU A 444 -16.44 19.55 -12.87
C GLU A 444 -15.75 19.52 -14.24
N ASN A 445 -16.23 18.66 -15.14
CA ASN A 445 -15.60 18.43 -16.45
C ASN A 445 -14.07 18.18 -16.35
N SER A 446 -13.70 17.33 -15.38
CA SER A 446 -12.35 16.86 -15.04
C SER A 446 -11.45 17.90 -14.36
N MET A 447 -11.95 19.13 -14.22
CA MET A 447 -11.26 20.21 -13.52
C MET A 447 -11.62 20.22 -12.04
N ILE A 448 -10.63 20.47 -11.17
CA ILE A 448 -10.84 20.65 -9.74
C ILE A 448 -11.63 21.95 -9.52
N ALA A 449 -12.86 21.82 -9.03
CA ALA A 449 -13.76 22.91 -8.72
C ALA A 449 -13.67 23.34 -7.25
N SER A 450 -13.42 22.39 -6.34
CA SER A 450 -13.14 22.67 -4.93
C SER A 450 -12.43 21.51 -4.24
N VAL A 451 -11.78 21.82 -3.12
CA VAL A 451 -11.12 20.87 -2.23
C VAL A 451 -11.57 21.10 -0.80
N ARG A 452 -11.95 20.02 -0.11
CA ARG A 452 -12.35 20.07 1.31
C ARG A 452 -11.74 18.91 2.09
N PRO A 453 -11.63 19.01 3.43
CA PRO A 453 -11.20 17.88 4.24
C PRO A 453 -12.16 16.68 4.11
N ALA A 454 -11.60 15.49 3.95
CA ALA A 454 -12.29 14.22 4.08
C ALA A 454 -12.51 13.86 5.56
N PRO A 455 -13.46 12.94 5.87
CA PRO A 455 -13.64 12.42 7.24
C PRO A 455 -12.34 11.87 7.82
N ARG A 456 -12.00 12.28 9.06
CA ARG A 456 -10.72 11.91 9.70
C ARG A 456 -10.89 10.66 10.54
N ARG A 457 -10.21 9.57 10.18
CA ARG A 457 -10.28 8.28 10.89
C ARG A 457 -8.91 7.82 11.39
N VAL A 458 -8.86 7.38 12.63
CA VAL A 458 -7.66 6.77 13.26
C VAL A 458 -8.13 5.54 14.04
N ASN A 459 -7.57 4.35 13.77
CA ASN A 459 -7.93 3.09 14.45
C ASN A 459 -9.47 2.83 14.52
N ASP A 460 -10.17 2.97 13.38
CA ASP A 460 -11.64 2.83 13.28
C ASP A 460 -12.47 3.85 14.08
N VAL A 461 -11.84 4.95 14.52
CA VAL A 461 -12.48 6.05 15.23
C VAL A 461 -12.50 7.31 14.36
N GLU A 462 -13.68 7.90 14.19
CA GLU A 462 -13.91 9.11 13.39
C GLU A 462 -13.88 10.37 14.25
N TYR A 463 -13.00 11.32 13.90
CA TYR A 463 -12.95 12.66 14.49
C TYR A 463 -13.63 13.64 13.55
N TYR A 464 -14.55 14.43 14.10
CA TYR A 464 -15.35 15.36 13.30
C TYR A 464 -15.76 16.59 14.10
N ILE A 465 -16.04 17.67 13.39
CA ILE A 465 -16.56 18.90 13.98
C ILE A 465 -18.09 18.85 13.91
N GLU A 466 -18.76 19.09 15.04
CA GLU A 466 -20.21 19.19 15.12
C GLU A 466 -20.61 20.52 15.76
N LYS A 467 -21.73 21.08 15.28
CA LYS A 467 -22.27 22.34 15.80
C LYS A 467 -23.07 22.10 17.07
N GLU A 468 -22.64 22.70 18.17
CA GLU A 468 -23.32 22.68 19.46
C GLU A 468 -23.81 24.09 19.80
N GLY A 469 -25.06 24.38 19.39
CA GLY A 469 -25.62 25.73 19.53
C GLY A 469 -24.91 26.75 18.62
N PRO A 470 -24.37 27.87 19.14
CA PRO A 470 -23.64 28.85 18.33
C PRO A 470 -22.18 28.48 18.06
N GLU A 471 -21.63 27.50 18.79
CA GLU A 471 -20.22 27.12 18.70
C GLU A 471 -20.06 25.75 18.03
N GLN A 472 -18.84 25.44 17.61
CA GLN A 472 -18.45 24.16 17.02
C GLN A 472 -17.46 23.42 17.94
N ARG A 473 -17.63 22.11 18.07
CA ARG A 473 -16.82 21.25 18.96
C ARG A 473 -16.33 20.02 18.22
N ILE A 474 -15.19 19.49 18.65
CA ILE A 474 -14.65 18.23 18.14
C ILE A 474 -15.32 17.06 18.88
N TYR A 475 -15.87 16.13 18.12
CA TYR A 475 -16.41 14.85 18.60
C TYR A 475 -15.64 13.68 18.00
N VAL A 476 -15.72 12.57 18.73
CA VAL A 476 -15.08 11.30 18.45
C VAL A 476 -16.17 10.24 18.39
N ARG A 477 -16.30 9.55 17.27
CA ARG A 477 -17.27 8.47 17.07
C ARG A 477 -16.56 7.14 16.85
N ASP A 478 -16.86 6.15 17.67
CA ASP A 478 -16.37 4.78 17.48
C ASP A 478 -17.17 4.01 16.41
N SER A 479 -16.68 2.83 16.03
CA SER A 479 -17.33 1.95 15.05
C SER A 479 -18.71 1.42 15.48
N VAL A 480 -19.10 1.61 16.75
CA VAL A 480 -20.41 1.26 17.31
C VAL A 480 -21.40 2.44 17.22
N GLY A 481 -20.91 3.62 16.81
CA GLY A 481 -21.69 4.84 16.62
C GLY A 481 -21.84 5.70 17.87
N SER A 482 -21.13 5.38 18.96
CA SER A 482 -21.14 6.20 20.17
C SER A 482 -20.27 7.43 19.96
N ALA A 483 -20.84 8.63 20.16
CA ALA A 483 -20.12 9.89 20.03
C ALA A 483 -19.77 10.48 21.41
N MET A 484 -18.52 10.90 21.59
CA MET A 484 -18.04 11.63 22.77
C MET A 484 -17.25 12.87 22.36
N MET A 485 -17.28 13.90 23.18
CA MET A 485 -16.50 15.12 22.93
C MET A 485 -14.99 14.84 23.10
N ALA A 486 -14.17 15.28 22.15
CA ALA A 486 -12.71 15.16 22.24
C ALA A 486 -12.12 16.14 23.27
N VAL A 487 -10.92 15.84 23.76
CA VAL A 487 -10.10 16.78 24.54
C VAL A 487 -9.80 18.00 23.67
N GLN A 488 -10.23 19.19 24.11
CA GLN A 488 -10.08 20.43 23.37
C GLN A 488 -10.14 21.67 24.28
N GLU A 489 -9.59 22.78 23.79
CA GLU A 489 -9.67 24.12 24.35
C GLU A 489 -10.25 25.11 23.32
N GLY A 490 -10.56 26.33 23.77
CA GLY A 490 -11.17 27.37 22.95
C GLY A 490 -12.70 27.38 22.99
N LEU A 491 -13.27 28.44 22.40
CA LEU A 491 -14.70 28.71 22.37
C LEU A 491 -15.39 27.92 21.26
N SER A 492 -14.79 27.90 20.06
CA SER A 492 -15.31 27.19 18.89
C SER A 492 -14.17 26.74 18.00
N VAL A 493 -14.25 25.51 17.50
CA VAL A 493 -13.27 24.92 16.57
C VAL A 493 -13.69 25.20 15.13
N ASP A 494 -12.75 25.64 14.30
CA ASP A 494 -13.01 25.91 12.88
C ASP A 494 -12.42 24.84 11.95
N ALA A 495 -11.27 24.26 12.31
CA ALA A 495 -10.57 23.28 11.48
C ALA A 495 -9.85 22.23 12.32
N ILE A 496 -9.75 21.00 11.79
CA ILE A 496 -8.97 19.89 12.36
C ILE A 496 -8.05 19.27 11.30
N CYS A 497 -6.91 18.75 11.73
CA CYS A 497 -5.94 18.06 10.90
C CYS A 497 -5.24 16.97 11.73
N MET A 498 -4.86 15.85 11.11
CA MET A 498 -4.17 14.75 11.77
C MET A 498 -2.74 14.65 11.23
N VAL A 499 -1.77 14.55 12.13
CA VAL A 499 -0.37 14.29 11.81
C VAL A 499 0.13 13.19 12.71
N GLU A 500 0.34 11.99 12.15
CA GLU A 500 0.69 10.79 12.92
C GLU A 500 -0.27 10.57 14.12
N ASP A 501 0.27 10.59 15.34
CA ASP A 501 -0.49 10.43 16.60
C ASP A 501 -1.03 11.77 17.14
N TRP A 502 -0.98 12.86 16.40
CA TRP A 502 -1.39 14.19 16.86
C TRP A 502 -2.60 14.74 16.10
N LEU A 503 -3.60 15.18 16.85
CA LEU A 503 -4.73 15.96 16.33
C LEU A 503 -4.41 17.46 16.49
N TYR A 504 -4.20 18.15 15.38
CA TYR A 504 -4.10 19.60 15.33
C TYR A 504 -5.47 20.21 15.10
N TYR A 505 -5.78 21.32 15.75
CA TYR A 505 -7.01 22.06 15.49
C TYR A 505 -6.87 23.55 15.75
N SER A 506 -7.58 24.35 14.95
CA SER A 506 -7.70 25.80 15.15
C SER A 506 -8.98 26.10 15.92
N ALA A 507 -8.86 26.84 17.02
CA ALA A 507 -9.98 27.26 17.83
C ALA A 507 -9.99 28.76 18.11
N ARG A 508 -11.16 29.38 18.05
CA ARG A 508 -11.37 30.77 18.47
C ARG A 508 -11.27 30.85 19.99
N ILE A 509 -10.43 31.73 20.50
CA ILE A 509 -10.25 31.95 21.94
C ILE A 509 -10.94 33.24 22.42
N ALA A 510 -11.22 34.18 21.52
CA ALA A 510 -11.98 35.39 21.80
C ALA A 510 -12.81 35.84 20.59
N ARG A 511 -13.92 36.54 20.85
CA ARG A 511 -14.80 37.13 19.83
C ARG A 511 -15.22 38.54 20.24
N TYR A 512 -15.11 39.50 19.33
CA TYR A 512 -15.43 40.91 19.54
C TYR A 512 -16.30 41.41 18.39
N GLY A 513 -17.61 41.15 18.46
CA GLY A 513 -18.51 41.38 17.32
C GLY A 513 -18.15 40.44 16.17
N ASP A 514 -17.81 41.00 15.01
CA ASP A 514 -17.39 40.25 13.82
C ASP A 514 -15.90 39.89 13.83
N GLU A 515 -15.11 40.46 14.76
CA GLU A 515 -13.70 40.13 14.91
C GLU A 515 -13.49 38.90 15.81
N CYS A 516 -12.42 38.15 15.54
CA CYS A 516 -12.02 37.03 16.38
C CYS A 516 -10.50 36.89 16.52
N GLU A 517 -10.10 36.23 17.60
CA GLU A 517 -8.74 35.79 17.85
C GLU A 517 -8.76 34.27 18.04
N SER A 518 -7.81 33.58 17.41
CA SER A 518 -7.71 32.13 17.39
C SER A 518 -6.34 31.65 17.85
N GLN A 519 -6.28 30.38 18.24
CA GLN A 519 -5.08 29.65 18.66
C GLN A 519 -5.13 28.26 18.01
N ILE A 520 -3.97 27.79 17.53
CA ILE A 520 -3.83 26.38 17.13
C ILE A 520 -3.38 25.60 18.36
N TYR A 521 -4.00 24.43 18.54
CA TYR A 521 -3.67 23.47 19.56
C TYR A 521 -3.33 22.13 18.89
N ARG A 522 -2.60 21.29 19.61
CA ARG A 522 -2.42 19.88 19.25
C ARG A 522 -2.66 18.96 20.43
N VAL A 523 -3.26 17.80 20.17
CA VAL A 523 -3.53 16.78 21.18
C VAL A 523 -2.86 15.48 20.78
N ASN A 524 -2.04 14.92 21.66
CA ASN A 524 -1.46 13.60 21.45
C ASN A 524 -2.54 12.54 21.67
N LEU A 525 -2.89 11.76 20.66
CA LEU A 525 -3.97 10.79 20.73
C LEU A 525 -3.63 9.55 21.56
N LYS A 526 -2.36 9.34 21.94
CA LYS A 526 -1.91 8.25 22.81
C LYS A 526 -1.88 8.66 24.28
N THR A 527 -1.35 9.84 24.60
CA THR A 527 -1.22 10.33 25.98
C THR A 527 -2.37 11.23 26.41
N MET A 528 -3.11 11.77 25.45
CA MET A 528 -4.15 12.80 25.62
C MET A 528 -3.62 14.15 26.12
N ASP A 529 -2.31 14.39 25.98
CA ASP A 529 -1.68 15.67 26.30
C ASP A 529 -2.07 16.74 25.27
N LEU A 530 -2.46 17.92 25.76
CA LEU A 530 -2.86 19.07 24.95
C LEU A 530 -1.80 20.17 25.04
N GLU A 531 -1.40 20.69 23.88
CA GLU A 531 -0.37 21.72 23.74
C GLU A 531 -0.84 22.87 22.83
N GLN A 532 -0.33 24.07 23.09
CA GLN A 532 -0.49 25.21 22.18
C GLN A 532 0.60 25.17 21.10
N VAL A 533 0.21 25.55 19.88
CA VAL A 533 1.05 25.59 18.68
C VAL A 533 1.20 27.04 18.24
N GLY A 534 2.44 27.54 18.19
CA GLY A 534 2.71 28.95 17.89
C GLY A 534 2.00 29.94 18.82
N THR A 535 1.87 31.19 18.37
CA THR A 535 1.16 32.26 19.09
C THR A 535 -0.29 32.40 18.62
N SER A 536 -1.14 33.04 19.42
CA SER A 536 -2.47 33.44 18.96
C SER A 536 -2.41 34.40 17.77
N PHE A 537 -3.46 34.42 16.96
CA PHE A 537 -3.54 35.20 15.72
C PHE A 537 -4.95 35.76 15.49
N ARG A 538 -5.05 36.89 14.78
CA ARG A 538 -6.31 37.62 14.55
C ARG A 538 -7.02 37.15 13.28
N GLY A 539 -7.96 36.23 13.42
CA GLY A 539 -8.69 35.59 12.34
C GLY A 539 -8.96 34.14 12.71
N PHE A 540 -9.20 33.28 11.72
CA PHE A 540 -9.38 31.85 11.93
C PHE A 540 -8.84 31.04 10.75
N MET A 541 -8.52 29.78 10.98
CA MET A 541 -8.22 28.82 9.91
C MET A 541 -9.53 28.16 9.46
N LYS A 542 -9.91 28.34 8.20
CA LYS A 542 -11.10 27.70 7.61
C LYS A 542 -10.88 26.19 7.48
N ASN A 543 -9.71 25.80 7.01
CA ASN A 543 -9.29 24.39 6.85
C ASN A 543 -7.81 24.24 7.23
N LEU A 544 -7.42 23.02 7.63
CA LEU A 544 -6.04 22.61 7.89
C LEU A 544 -5.79 21.29 7.16
N TYR A 545 -4.63 21.17 6.52
CA TYR A 545 -4.23 20.01 5.73
C TYR A 545 -2.80 19.63 6.05
N TYR A 546 -2.52 18.33 6.14
CA TYR A 546 -1.17 17.82 6.32
C TYR A 546 -0.66 17.25 5.00
N PHE A 547 0.51 17.69 4.58
CA PHE A 547 1.17 17.20 3.37
C PHE A 547 2.39 16.38 3.75
N ASP A 548 2.24 15.06 3.70
CA ASP A 548 3.30 14.10 4.04
C ASP A 548 4.53 14.24 3.13
N ASN A 549 4.34 14.50 1.84
CA ASN A 549 5.42 14.68 0.87
C ASN A 549 6.32 15.90 1.14
N ILE A 550 5.82 16.92 1.86
CA ILE A 550 6.61 18.10 2.28
C ILE A 550 6.72 18.24 3.81
N GLN A 551 6.19 17.27 4.56
CA GLN A 551 6.17 17.22 6.02
C GLN A 551 5.68 18.54 6.67
N ALA A 552 4.60 19.11 6.13
CA ALA A 552 4.11 20.42 6.56
C ALA A 552 2.58 20.45 6.74
N ILE A 553 2.12 21.24 7.71
CA ILE A 553 0.70 21.56 7.86
C ILE A 553 0.46 22.91 7.19
N LEU A 554 -0.46 22.94 6.22
CA LEU A 554 -0.90 24.17 5.57
C LEU A 554 -2.35 24.48 5.94
N GLY A 555 -2.65 25.75 6.17
CA GLY A 555 -3.97 26.23 6.57
C GLY A 555 -4.52 27.30 5.64
N GLU A 556 -5.83 27.24 5.38
CA GLU A 556 -6.58 28.30 4.72
C GLU A 556 -6.91 29.38 5.76
N TYR A 557 -6.09 30.42 5.83
CA TYR A 557 -6.18 31.48 6.82
C TYR A 557 -7.09 32.62 6.35
N ILE A 558 -8.11 32.94 7.14
CA ILE A 558 -8.97 34.10 6.93
C ILE A 558 -8.70 35.14 8.04
N PRO A 559 -8.11 36.30 7.70
CA PRO A 559 -7.81 37.32 8.69
C PRO A 559 -9.09 38.00 9.19
N SER A 560 -9.04 38.46 10.44
CA SER A 560 -10.10 39.29 11.01
C SER A 560 -9.98 40.71 10.48
N THR A 561 -10.93 41.16 9.64
CA THR A 561 -10.97 42.52 9.09
C THR A 561 -12.14 43.33 9.66
N ALA A 562 -11.98 44.65 9.72
CA ALA A 562 -13.05 45.55 10.15
C ALA A 562 -14.07 45.84 9.03
N ASP A 563 -13.66 45.67 7.77
CA ASP A 563 -14.54 45.79 6.59
C ASP A 563 -14.61 44.44 5.87
N PRO A 564 -15.78 43.76 5.91
CA PRO A 564 -15.99 42.50 5.20
C PRO A 564 -15.83 42.60 3.68
N ALA A 565 -15.85 43.82 3.10
CA ALA A 565 -15.58 44.03 1.68
C ALA A 565 -14.07 44.03 1.33
N GLN A 566 -13.19 43.86 2.32
CA GLN A 566 -11.72 43.87 2.16
C GLN A 566 -11.08 42.63 2.81
N ILE A 567 -11.74 41.47 2.73
CA ILE A 567 -11.18 40.20 3.22
C ILE A 567 -10.22 39.65 2.16
N HIS A 568 -8.98 39.37 2.56
CA HIS A 568 -8.00 38.66 1.73
C HIS A 568 -7.58 37.38 2.46
N GLY A 569 -7.97 36.22 1.94
CA GLY A 569 -7.61 34.91 2.51
C GLY A 569 -6.22 34.48 2.05
N TYR A 570 -5.43 33.87 2.93
CA TYR A 570 -4.05 33.45 2.67
C TYR A 570 -3.83 31.96 2.95
N ILE A 571 -2.72 31.40 2.47
CA ILE A 571 -2.22 30.12 2.95
C ILE A 571 -1.19 30.37 4.06
N ALA A 572 -1.34 29.67 5.19
CA ALA A 572 -0.41 29.71 6.31
C ALA A 572 0.31 28.37 6.45
N ASN A 573 1.62 28.39 6.69
CA ASN A 573 2.38 27.24 7.16
C ASN A 573 2.33 27.18 8.69
N VAL A 574 1.95 26.03 9.23
CA VAL A 574 1.79 25.80 10.66
C VAL A 574 2.88 24.85 11.13
N SER A 575 3.78 25.38 11.95
CA SER A 575 4.79 24.61 12.69
C SER A 575 4.49 24.66 14.18
N VAL A 576 5.18 23.82 14.97
CA VAL A 576 5.04 23.83 16.43
C VAL A 576 5.39 25.21 17.02
N GLU A 577 6.34 25.92 16.40
CA GLU A 577 6.87 27.18 16.91
C GLU A 577 6.17 28.42 16.33
N THR A 578 5.72 28.34 15.07
CA THR A 578 5.27 29.51 14.30
C THR A 578 4.08 29.22 13.40
N ILE A 579 3.33 30.29 13.09
CA ILE A 579 2.29 30.30 12.06
C ILE A 579 2.69 31.39 11.07
N ASP A 580 3.16 30.98 9.89
CA ASP A 580 3.76 31.88 8.92
C ASP A 580 2.89 31.99 7.66
N ILE A 581 2.54 33.22 7.28
CA ILE A 581 1.75 33.45 6.06
C ILE A 581 2.67 33.34 4.84
N LEU A 582 2.29 32.51 3.88
CA LEU A 582 3.02 32.36 2.63
C LEU A 582 2.83 33.59 1.72
N ASN A 583 3.90 34.02 1.06
CA ASN A 583 3.87 35.19 0.20
C ASN A 583 3.42 34.82 -1.23
N ASP A 584 2.17 35.09 -1.53
CA ASP A 584 1.51 34.88 -2.82
C ASP A 584 1.28 36.19 -3.61
N THR A 585 1.66 37.33 -3.04
CA THR A 585 1.44 38.66 -3.64
C THR A 585 1.96 38.78 -5.09
N PRO A 586 3.12 38.21 -5.46
CA PRO A 586 3.64 38.31 -6.82
C PRO A 586 2.79 37.63 -7.90
N VAL A 587 1.94 36.67 -7.52
CA VAL A 587 1.15 35.85 -8.46
C VAL A 587 -0.34 36.18 -8.43
N ARG A 588 -0.79 36.98 -7.45
CA ARG A 588 -2.19 37.41 -7.34
C ARG A 588 -2.58 38.36 -8.49
N PRO A 589 -3.75 38.17 -9.12
CA PRO A 589 -4.31 39.15 -10.05
C PRO A 589 -4.56 40.50 -9.36
N GLU A 590 -4.41 41.61 -10.09
CA GLU A 590 -4.85 42.92 -9.58
C GLU A 590 -6.36 42.92 -9.33
N TYR A 591 -6.75 43.16 -8.08
CA TYR A 591 -8.14 43.22 -7.63
C TYR A 591 -8.23 44.03 -6.33
N ASP A 592 -9.29 44.83 -6.18
CA ASP A 592 -9.50 45.74 -5.04
C ASP A 592 -10.69 45.35 -4.15
N GLY A 593 -11.33 44.20 -4.45
CA GLY A 593 -12.37 43.58 -3.63
C GLY A 593 -11.83 42.48 -2.71
N SER A 594 -12.75 41.68 -2.16
CA SER A 594 -12.37 40.55 -1.29
C SER A 594 -11.98 39.32 -2.10
N ASP A 595 -10.98 38.59 -1.65
CA ASP A 595 -10.53 37.36 -2.29
C ASP A 595 -10.19 36.28 -1.26
N MET A 596 -10.14 35.03 -1.72
CA MET A 596 -9.76 33.88 -0.90
C MET A 596 -8.92 32.90 -1.70
N LEU A 597 -8.00 32.22 -1.00
CA LEU A 597 -7.34 31.04 -1.52
C LEU A 597 -7.96 29.79 -0.92
N GLU A 598 -8.24 28.81 -1.77
CA GLU A 598 -8.57 27.44 -1.40
C GLU A 598 -7.40 26.53 -1.77
N LEU A 599 -6.92 25.75 -0.81
CA LEU A 599 -5.71 24.96 -0.98
C LEU A 599 -6.03 23.69 -1.76
N VAL A 600 -5.34 23.47 -2.88
CA VAL A 600 -5.57 22.30 -3.73
C VAL A 600 -4.56 21.21 -3.41
N MET A 601 -3.27 21.57 -3.39
CA MET A 601 -2.17 20.64 -3.16
C MET A 601 -0.88 21.40 -2.83
N ALA A 602 0.08 20.73 -2.24
CA ALA A 602 1.46 21.18 -2.18
C ALA A 602 2.39 20.04 -2.59
N ASP A 603 3.36 20.34 -3.45
CA ASP A 603 4.39 19.40 -3.86
C ASP A 603 5.77 20.04 -3.86
N ARG A 604 6.73 19.37 -3.21
CA ARG A 604 8.10 19.85 -3.03
C ARG A 604 8.16 21.28 -2.49
N ASN A 605 8.43 22.26 -3.36
CA ASN A 605 8.50 23.68 -3.01
C ASN A 605 7.39 24.50 -3.67
N GLN A 606 6.30 23.86 -4.14
CA GLN A 606 5.22 24.51 -4.85
C GLN A 606 3.88 24.29 -4.15
N VAL A 607 3.07 25.34 -4.10
CA VAL A 607 1.72 25.35 -3.54
C VAL A 607 0.75 25.68 -4.66
N TYR A 608 -0.32 24.89 -4.78
CA TYR A 608 -1.38 25.03 -5.78
C TYR A 608 -2.67 25.42 -5.08
N CYS A 609 -3.29 26.51 -5.52
CA CYS A 609 -4.50 27.06 -4.94
C CYS A 609 -5.53 27.46 -5.99
N LEU A 610 -6.81 27.33 -5.66
CA LEU A 610 -7.87 28.05 -6.36
C LEU A 610 -7.97 29.46 -5.76
N TYR A 611 -7.84 30.47 -6.61
CA TYR A 611 -8.01 31.87 -6.26
C TYR A 611 -9.46 32.27 -6.56
N HIS A 612 -10.19 32.66 -5.52
CA HIS A 612 -11.57 33.10 -5.64
C HIS A 612 -11.66 34.61 -5.46
N ARG A 613 -12.28 35.28 -6.43
CA ARG A 613 -12.82 36.64 -6.20
C ARG A 613 -14.13 36.51 -5.47
N CYS A 614 -14.36 37.33 -4.47
CA CYS A 614 -15.50 37.21 -3.59
C CYS A 614 -16.23 38.52 -3.40
N SER A 615 -17.56 38.44 -3.32
CA SER A 615 -18.40 39.50 -2.77
C SER A 615 -19.09 39.06 -1.49
N TYR A 616 -19.22 40.01 -0.57
CA TYR A 616 -19.94 39.82 0.68
C TYR A 616 -21.38 40.32 0.54
N ASP A 617 -22.34 39.40 0.70
CA ASP A 617 -23.75 39.77 0.80
C ASP A 617 -24.09 40.18 2.24
N ARG A 618 -24.35 41.47 2.44
CA ARG A 618 -24.69 42.03 3.75
C ARG A 618 -26.04 41.59 4.28
N GLU A 619 -26.97 41.13 3.42
CA GLU A 619 -28.29 40.67 3.87
C GLU A 619 -28.26 39.24 4.41
N SER A 620 -27.55 38.33 3.73
CA SER A 620 -27.40 36.93 4.16
C SER A 620 -26.19 36.68 5.06
N GLY A 621 -25.20 37.57 5.06
CA GLY A 621 -23.91 37.39 5.73
C GLY A 621 -23.00 36.38 5.05
N ALA A 622 -23.28 36.01 3.79
CA ALA A 622 -22.55 35.01 3.05
C ALA A 622 -21.49 35.63 2.11
N MET A 623 -20.39 34.91 1.92
CA MET A 623 -19.41 35.18 0.86
C MET A 623 -19.83 34.41 -0.40
N MET A 624 -19.86 35.09 -1.55
CA MET A 624 -20.16 34.49 -2.85
C MET A 624 -18.94 34.53 -3.76
N TRP A 625 -18.69 33.44 -4.50
CA TRP A 625 -17.60 33.34 -5.46
C TRP A 625 -18.02 34.00 -6.78
N GLU A 626 -17.26 34.98 -7.23
CA GLU A 626 -17.49 35.70 -8.49
C GLU A 626 -16.75 35.05 -9.66
N SER A 627 -15.52 34.60 -9.40
CA SER A 627 -14.67 33.87 -10.33
C SER A 627 -13.69 32.99 -9.58
N THR A 628 -13.19 31.97 -10.28
CA THR A 628 -12.16 31.05 -9.78
C THR A 628 -11.04 30.96 -10.81
N ASP A 629 -9.80 31.16 -10.38
CA ASP A 629 -8.59 31.06 -11.21
C ASP A 629 -7.59 30.09 -10.55
N ALA A 630 -6.78 29.39 -11.35
CA ALA A 630 -5.70 28.55 -10.82
C ALA A 630 -4.43 29.36 -10.55
N LEU A 631 -3.91 29.24 -9.33
CA LEU A 631 -2.75 29.98 -8.85
C LEU A 631 -1.71 29.00 -8.28
N GLU A 632 -0.44 29.21 -8.65
CA GLU A 632 0.69 28.42 -8.16
C GLU A 632 1.81 29.36 -7.70
N PHE A 633 2.46 29.03 -6.59
CA PHE A 633 3.58 29.81 -6.05
C PHE A 633 4.51 28.95 -5.21
N GLU A 634 5.71 29.47 -4.93
CA GLU A 634 6.70 28.75 -4.15
C GLU A 634 6.38 28.77 -2.65
N LEU A 635 6.63 27.66 -1.97
CA LEU A 635 6.56 27.54 -0.51
C LEU A 635 7.65 28.40 0.17
N SER A 636 8.75 28.68 -0.53
CA SER A 636 9.86 29.51 -0.03
C SER A 636 9.55 31.01 0.03
N GLY A 637 8.83 31.40 1.08
CA GLY A 637 8.83 32.76 1.64
C GLY A 637 9.89 33.01 2.72
N PHE A 638 10.71 32.01 3.07
CA PHE A 638 11.83 32.19 4.00
C PHE A 638 13.10 32.56 3.25
N GLY A 639 13.52 33.81 3.47
CA GLY A 639 14.77 34.33 2.93
C GLY A 639 15.95 33.42 3.25
N THR A 640 16.75 33.16 2.22
CA THR A 640 18.21 33.06 2.36
C THR A 640 18.71 34.40 2.91
N GLY A 641 18.67 34.54 4.23
CA GLY A 641 19.11 35.73 4.93
C GLY A 641 20.40 35.49 5.71
N GLY A 642 21.55 35.76 5.05
CA GLY A 642 22.79 36.23 5.70
C GLY A 642 23.70 35.19 6.33
#